data_AF-A0A9Q0J1C5-F1
#
_entry.id   AF-A0A9Q0J1C5-F1
#
_cell.length_a   1.000
_cell.length_b   1.000
_cell.length_c   1.000
_cell.angle_alpha   90.00
_cell.angle_beta   90.00
_cell.angle_gamma   90.00
#
_symmetry.space_group_name_H-M   'P 1'
#
loop_
_entity.id
_entity.type
_entity.pdbx_description
1 polymer ?
#
loop_
_entity_poly.entity_id
_entity_poly.type
_entity_poly.pdbx_seq_one_letter_code
_entity_poly.pdbx_strand_id
1 'polypeptide(L)'
;MASPSPNHIVIFPFMAQGHTIPLLDLSKALSRQQIKVTIITTPSNARSISKYVAHHPHIYLLEIPFPTIDGLPEGCENTSQLPSMESYVPFLLATKQLQKPFQEVLQSMAESETPPLCVISDFFLHWTVPVCQGLGVPRLVFHGMSVLSMAILKYLFVHSPHSKSKSPFEPLDMSGMKLPFTLTSADIPAEVLGIQDHNSPYSQFMAEVGEADVNSWGVVVNSFEELERSHIPTFESFYKNGAKAWCLGPLLEYDKLQIGGPQKPIHQMINNSSKLLEWLTKQVNNAEPVIYVSFGTQADVSDAQLDEIAHGLEDSGFPFLWVVRSKTWSLPDGLTQKIKGKGFITKEWVDQRQILSHPAIGGFLSHCGWNSVLESITAGVPILAWPMIAEQSLNAKLVVDGIRIGVSVKRGHCLPNPAGSDTNEVLVSRQAVSEGVRELMIEKIGRDARERAQALGREARKAVQQGGSSHDNLTKLGHTLPLLDLSKALSRRKIKVTIITTPSNARLISKYVANHPHIHLAEIPFPSVDGLPEGCENTSQLASMEFYVPFLLATKQLQKPFRQVLQSMLESETPPLCVVSDFFIGWTLPVCQELGVPRLVFHGMGVLSMAICKSAWSYLPDPKLTSFDPIELPGLELPFTLTTADMPAGALNGQNLDDPFSQYIAEAGEADVNSWGVIVNSIEELERKHIPSLEAFYTTPGAKAWCVGPLFLYDRMNGDSQKPITNNYTSQDCSKVMQWLDNQVMPDPVIYVSFGTQADVTDAQLDEVAYGLEESGFLFLLVVRSKAWNLPSGLEEKMKGKGLITREWVDQRQILSHPAIGGFLSHCGWNSVLESLSAGVPILAWPMMAEQALNAKIVVDGLGAGVSVKRVQSCGPDQVLVSRKAICEGIRELMVEEKGRNAKERAQTIGRVARRAVQQGGSSHETLTNLIAQLR
;
A
#
# COMPACT_ATOMS: atom_id res chain seq x y z
N MET A 1 -17.01 29.99 4.60
CA MET A 1 -15.59 29.62 4.42
C MET A 1 -15.59 28.27 3.73
N ALA A 2 -15.01 28.19 2.53
CA ALA A 2 -15.06 26.98 1.71
C ALA A 2 -14.28 25.84 2.37
N SER A 3 -14.85 24.64 2.35
CA SER A 3 -14.23 23.38 2.78
C SER A 3 -12.89 23.13 2.07
N PRO A 4 -11.88 22.52 2.71
CA PRO A 4 -10.62 22.18 2.06
C PRO A 4 -10.86 21.28 0.84
N SER A 5 -10.16 21.59 -0.26
CA SER A 5 -10.19 20.88 -1.53
C SER A 5 -9.77 19.41 -1.39
N PRO A 6 -10.61 18.41 -1.73
CA PRO A 6 -10.24 17.00 -1.64
C PRO A 6 -9.12 16.65 -2.64
N ASN A 7 -8.14 15.85 -2.20
CA ASN A 7 -7.15 15.18 -3.07
C ASN A 7 -7.82 14.64 -4.33
N HIS A 8 -7.31 14.96 -5.52
CA HIS A 8 -7.96 14.65 -6.79
C HIS A 8 -7.15 13.64 -7.61
N ILE A 9 -7.75 12.53 -8.03
CA ILE A 9 -7.18 11.57 -8.98
C ILE A 9 -8.06 11.52 -10.23
N VAL A 10 -7.45 11.56 -11.41
CA VAL A 10 -8.17 11.35 -12.68
C VAL A 10 -7.98 9.91 -13.11
N ILE A 11 -9.07 9.25 -13.49
CA ILE A 11 -9.05 7.87 -13.98
C ILE A 11 -9.61 7.84 -15.41
N PHE A 12 -8.88 7.23 -16.33
CA PHE A 12 -9.30 7.11 -17.72
C PHE A 12 -9.24 5.65 -18.19
N PRO A 13 -10.36 4.92 -18.09
CA PRO A 13 -10.43 3.54 -18.56
C PRO A 13 -10.52 3.46 -20.08
N PHE A 14 -9.96 2.39 -20.64
CA PHE A 14 -10.25 2.00 -22.02
C PHE A 14 -11.69 1.51 -22.13
N MET A 15 -12.33 1.76 -23.29
CA MET A 15 -13.75 1.52 -23.54
C MET A 15 -14.06 0.04 -23.83
N ALA A 16 -13.57 -0.83 -22.94
CA ALA A 16 -13.85 -2.24 -22.87
C ALA A 16 -14.16 -2.61 -21.41
N GLN A 17 -15.15 -3.47 -21.21
CA GLN A 17 -15.70 -3.78 -19.89
C GLN A 17 -14.65 -4.43 -18.98
N GLY A 18 -13.75 -5.23 -19.56
CA GLY A 18 -12.61 -5.83 -18.86
C GLY A 18 -11.63 -4.81 -18.26
N HIS A 19 -11.59 -3.60 -18.81
CA HIS A 19 -10.72 -2.50 -18.37
C HIS A 19 -11.47 -1.50 -17.51
N THR A 20 -12.68 -1.15 -17.94
CA THR A 20 -13.55 -0.18 -17.27
C THR A 20 -13.91 -0.65 -15.86
N ILE A 21 -14.47 -1.86 -15.71
CA ILE A 21 -15.02 -2.31 -14.41
C ILE A 21 -13.98 -2.28 -13.28
N PRO A 22 -12.76 -2.82 -13.44
CA PRO A 22 -11.74 -2.75 -12.39
C PRO A 22 -11.34 -1.32 -12.01
N LEU A 23 -11.25 -0.41 -12.99
CA LEU A 23 -10.95 1.00 -12.72
C LEU A 23 -12.10 1.72 -12.03
N LEU A 24 -13.35 1.32 -12.28
CA LEU A 24 -14.49 1.79 -11.48
C LEU A 24 -14.41 1.27 -10.04
N ASP A 25 -14.03 0.00 -9.84
CA ASP A 25 -13.84 -0.57 -8.51
C ASP A 25 -12.69 0.12 -7.75
N LEU A 26 -11.59 0.46 -8.43
CA LEU A 26 -10.53 1.31 -7.89
C LEU A 26 -11.04 2.70 -7.53
N SER A 27 -11.86 3.31 -8.39
CA SER A 27 -12.45 4.63 -8.14
C SER A 27 -13.28 4.63 -6.85
N LYS A 28 -14.05 3.55 -6.61
CA LYS A 28 -14.80 3.34 -5.37
C LYS A 28 -13.87 3.17 -4.17
N ALA A 29 -12.80 2.39 -4.30
CA ALA A 29 -11.80 2.21 -3.25
C ALA A 29 -11.11 3.52 -2.86
N LEU A 30 -10.74 4.35 -3.84
CA LEU A 30 -10.14 5.67 -3.62
C LEU A 30 -11.15 6.67 -3.03
N SER A 31 -12.38 6.67 -3.54
CA SER A 31 -13.47 7.52 -3.01
C SER A 31 -13.75 7.25 -1.53
N ARG A 32 -13.61 6.00 -1.06
CA ARG A 32 -13.73 5.65 0.36
C ARG A 32 -12.65 6.31 1.23
N GLN A 33 -11.47 6.55 0.66
CA GLN A 33 -10.37 7.29 1.31
C GLN A 33 -10.56 8.81 1.20
N GLN A 34 -11.78 9.29 0.93
CA GLN A 34 -12.12 10.70 0.76
C GLN A 34 -11.34 11.39 -0.37
N ILE A 35 -10.85 10.62 -1.35
CA ILE A 35 -10.19 11.15 -2.55
C ILE A 35 -11.28 11.46 -3.58
N LYS A 36 -11.25 12.68 -4.12
CA LYS A 36 -12.02 13.07 -5.31
C LYS A 36 -11.48 12.28 -6.50
N VAL A 37 -12.35 11.56 -7.19
CA VAL A 37 -12.01 10.81 -8.41
C VAL A 37 -12.80 11.38 -9.56
N THR A 38 -12.13 11.81 -10.63
CA THR A 38 -12.82 12.13 -11.90
C THR A 38 -12.55 11.06 -12.92
N ILE A 39 -13.62 10.42 -13.40
CA ILE A 39 -13.58 9.38 -14.43
C ILE A 39 -13.83 10.05 -15.77
N ILE A 40 -12.83 10.04 -16.64
CA ILE A 40 -12.98 10.47 -18.03
C ILE A 40 -13.60 9.32 -18.82
N THR A 41 -14.65 9.59 -19.57
CA THR A 41 -15.37 8.59 -20.38
C THR A 41 -15.99 9.24 -21.62
N THR A 42 -16.78 8.48 -22.37
CA THR A 42 -17.45 8.92 -23.59
C THR A 42 -18.98 8.80 -23.45
N PRO A 43 -19.77 9.52 -24.26
CA PRO A 43 -21.24 9.56 -24.12
C PRO A 43 -21.94 8.19 -24.09
N SER A 44 -21.53 7.25 -24.96
CA SER A 44 -22.12 5.90 -25.04
C SER A 44 -21.85 5.07 -23.77
N ASN A 45 -20.74 5.33 -23.08
CA ASN A 45 -20.32 4.63 -21.86
C ASN A 45 -20.83 5.29 -20.57
N ALA A 46 -21.03 6.62 -20.58
CA ALA A 46 -21.34 7.44 -19.42
C ALA A 46 -22.55 6.94 -18.61
N ARG A 47 -23.63 6.56 -19.29
CA ARG A 47 -24.85 6.06 -18.61
C ARG A 47 -24.59 4.79 -17.79
N SER A 48 -23.78 3.87 -18.32
CA SER A 48 -23.47 2.62 -17.63
C SER A 48 -22.56 2.88 -16.42
N ILE A 49 -21.53 3.70 -16.61
CA ILE A 49 -20.58 4.07 -15.56
C ILE A 49 -21.28 4.84 -14.44
N SER A 50 -22.10 5.83 -14.78
CA SER A 50 -22.86 6.65 -13.83
C SER A 50 -23.72 5.77 -12.92
N LYS A 51 -24.44 4.79 -13.50
CA LYS A 51 -25.22 3.81 -12.73
C LYS A 51 -24.33 2.97 -11.80
N TYR A 52 -23.15 2.59 -12.24
CA TYR A 52 -22.23 1.75 -11.45
C TYR A 52 -21.63 2.48 -10.24
N VAL A 53 -21.44 3.80 -10.32
CA VAL A 53 -20.82 4.61 -9.26
C VAL A 53 -21.79 5.54 -8.52
N ALA A 54 -23.09 5.47 -8.81
CA ALA A 54 -24.13 6.39 -8.33
C ALA A 54 -24.17 6.62 -6.80
N HIS A 55 -23.65 5.67 -6.02
CA HIS A 55 -23.64 5.73 -4.55
C HIS A 55 -22.33 6.25 -3.95
N HIS A 56 -21.41 6.79 -4.77
CA HIS A 56 -20.10 7.26 -4.33
C HIS A 56 -19.94 8.77 -4.57
N PRO A 57 -20.16 9.61 -3.54
CA PRO A 57 -20.27 11.07 -3.71
C PRO A 57 -18.96 11.78 -4.09
N HIS A 58 -17.82 11.09 -4.00
CA HIS A 58 -16.52 11.66 -4.40
C HIS A 58 -16.11 11.25 -5.82
N ILE A 59 -16.96 10.53 -6.56
CA ILE A 59 -16.70 10.14 -7.94
C ILE A 59 -17.49 11.05 -8.88
N TYR A 60 -16.78 11.67 -9.80
CA TYR A 60 -17.30 12.57 -10.82
C TYR A 60 -17.06 11.95 -12.20
N LEU A 61 -17.97 12.16 -13.13
CA LEU A 61 -17.80 11.74 -14.51
C LEU A 61 -17.56 12.97 -15.38
N LEU A 62 -16.66 12.83 -16.34
CA LEU A 62 -16.44 13.83 -17.38
C LEU A 62 -16.45 13.14 -18.74
N GLU A 63 -17.33 13.61 -19.61
CA GLU A 63 -17.49 13.07 -20.96
C GLU A 63 -16.63 13.83 -21.96
N ILE A 64 -15.86 13.10 -22.76
CA ILE A 64 -15.17 13.61 -23.94
C ILE A 64 -15.76 12.96 -25.20
N PRO A 65 -15.86 13.70 -26.32
CA PRO A 65 -16.44 13.17 -27.55
C PRO A 65 -15.57 12.06 -28.12
N PHE A 66 -16.17 10.91 -28.45
CA PHE A 66 -15.49 9.86 -29.20
C PHE A 66 -15.50 10.20 -30.70
N PRO A 67 -14.39 9.99 -31.43
CA PRO A 67 -14.33 10.30 -32.86
C PRO A 67 -15.24 9.39 -33.67
N THR A 68 -15.80 9.91 -34.76
CA THR A 68 -16.46 9.10 -35.78
C THR A 68 -15.41 8.31 -36.56
N ILE A 69 -15.69 7.03 -36.81
CA ILE A 69 -14.76 6.12 -37.49
C ILE A 69 -15.44 5.57 -38.74
N ASP A 70 -14.82 5.75 -39.90
CA ASP A 70 -15.32 5.20 -41.16
C ASP A 70 -15.39 3.67 -41.09
N GLY A 71 -16.54 3.10 -41.43
CA GLY A 71 -16.79 1.66 -41.39
C GLY A 71 -17.31 1.12 -40.06
N LEU A 72 -17.40 1.94 -39.00
CA LEU A 72 -18.07 1.56 -37.75
C LEU A 72 -19.49 2.16 -37.65
N PRO A 73 -20.45 1.45 -37.00
CA PRO A 73 -21.78 2.00 -36.76
C PRO A 73 -21.74 3.30 -35.95
N GLU A 74 -22.68 4.22 -36.23
CA GLU A 74 -22.84 5.45 -35.44
C GLU A 74 -23.07 5.12 -33.95
N GLY A 75 -22.31 5.78 -33.07
CA GLY A 75 -22.36 5.56 -31.62
C GLY A 75 -21.57 4.34 -31.10
N CYS A 76 -20.75 3.70 -31.95
CA CYS A 76 -19.82 2.64 -31.56
C CYS A 76 -18.61 3.23 -30.81
N GLU A 77 -18.72 3.35 -29.48
CA GLU A 77 -17.66 3.90 -28.61
C GLU A 77 -17.17 2.87 -27.59
N ASN A 78 -17.54 1.59 -27.75
CA ASN A 78 -17.18 0.51 -26.85
C ASN A 78 -16.92 -0.78 -27.64
N THR A 79 -15.93 -1.57 -27.22
CA THR A 79 -15.53 -2.78 -27.96
C THR A 79 -16.64 -3.84 -28.03
N SER A 80 -17.58 -3.86 -27.09
CA SER A 80 -18.75 -4.75 -27.15
C SER A 80 -19.78 -4.38 -28.23
N GLN A 81 -19.63 -3.22 -28.86
CA GLN A 81 -20.49 -2.71 -29.93
C GLN A 81 -19.87 -2.92 -31.32
N LEU A 82 -18.67 -3.51 -31.40
CA LEU A 82 -18.00 -3.75 -32.67
C LEU A 82 -18.80 -4.77 -33.51
N PRO A 83 -18.94 -4.55 -34.82
CA PRO A 83 -19.65 -5.49 -35.70
C PRO A 83 -18.85 -6.78 -35.92
N SER A 84 -17.51 -6.70 -35.92
CA SER A 84 -16.59 -7.82 -36.01
C SER A 84 -15.22 -7.43 -35.44
N MET A 85 -14.36 -8.42 -35.16
CA MET A 85 -12.99 -8.18 -34.71
C MET A 85 -12.09 -7.51 -35.75
N GLU A 86 -12.46 -7.51 -37.03
CA GLU A 86 -11.75 -6.76 -38.08
C GLU A 86 -11.78 -5.24 -37.80
N SER A 87 -12.83 -4.77 -37.11
CA SER A 87 -12.99 -3.36 -36.76
C SER A 87 -12.21 -2.94 -35.51
N TYR A 88 -11.52 -3.87 -34.84
CA TYR A 88 -10.80 -3.60 -33.60
C TYR A 88 -9.59 -2.68 -33.80
N VAL A 89 -8.81 -2.87 -34.85
CA VAL A 89 -7.63 -2.03 -35.15
C VAL A 89 -8.05 -0.59 -35.50
N PRO A 90 -9.03 -0.35 -36.39
CA PRO A 90 -9.59 0.99 -36.59
C PRO A 90 -10.06 1.66 -35.29
N PHE A 91 -10.72 0.91 -34.41
CA PHE A 91 -11.16 1.41 -33.10
C PHE A 91 -9.98 1.85 -32.22
N LEU A 92 -8.92 1.05 -32.11
CA LEU A 92 -7.71 1.39 -31.36
C LEU A 92 -7.05 2.68 -31.89
N LEU A 93 -6.87 2.77 -33.22
CA LEU A 93 -6.26 3.94 -33.86
C LEU A 93 -7.07 5.21 -33.63
N ALA A 94 -8.40 5.10 -33.65
CA ALA A 94 -9.28 6.23 -33.40
C ALA A 94 -9.11 6.81 -31.99
N THR A 95 -8.78 6.00 -30.98
CA THR A 95 -8.56 6.50 -29.62
C THR A 95 -7.47 7.57 -29.54
N LYS A 96 -6.49 7.58 -30.46
CA LYS A 96 -5.46 8.63 -30.53
C LYS A 96 -6.06 10.03 -30.71
N GLN A 97 -7.22 10.15 -31.36
CA GLN A 97 -7.91 11.43 -31.54
C GLN A 97 -8.51 11.98 -30.23
N LEU A 98 -8.65 11.14 -29.21
CA LEU A 98 -9.07 11.56 -27.86
C LEU A 98 -7.95 12.33 -27.11
N GLN A 99 -6.71 12.32 -27.61
CA GLN A 99 -5.59 13.02 -27.00
C GLN A 99 -5.86 14.51 -26.81
N LYS A 100 -6.39 15.17 -27.84
CA LYS A 100 -6.70 16.60 -27.81
C LYS A 100 -7.77 16.94 -26.75
N PRO A 101 -8.97 16.35 -26.78
CA PRO A 101 -9.98 16.66 -25.75
C PRO A 101 -9.52 16.24 -24.34
N PHE A 102 -8.77 15.15 -24.20
CA PHE A 102 -8.16 14.78 -22.93
C PHE A 102 -7.18 15.84 -22.41
N GLN A 103 -6.31 16.38 -23.28
CA GLN A 103 -5.38 17.45 -22.94
C GLN A 103 -6.11 18.73 -22.51
N GLU A 104 -7.14 19.14 -23.25
CA GLU A 104 -7.94 20.32 -22.91
C GLU A 104 -8.60 20.17 -21.52
N VAL A 105 -9.15 18.98 -21.25
CA VAL A 105 -9.74 18.65 -19.95
C VAL A 105 -8.69 18.65 -18.83
N LEU A 106 -7.57 17.95 -19.03
CA LEU A 106 -6.55 17.81 -18.01
C LEU A 106 -5.87 19.15 -17.71
N GLN A 107 -5.66 19.99 -18.72
CA GLN A 107 -5.16 21.35 -18.56
C GLN A 107 -6.12 22.21 -17.74
N SER A 108 -7.42 22.18 -18.07
CA SER A 108 -8.45 22.86 -17.27
C SER A 108 -8.49 22.38 -15.81
N MET A 109 -8.28 21.08 -15.57
CA MET A 109 -8.20 20.54 -14.21
C MET A 109 -6.93 20.96 -13.48
N ALA A 110 -5.80 20.99 -14.16
CA ALA A 110 -4.51 21.40 -13.60
C ALA A 110 -4.53 22.88 -13.18
N GLU A 111 -5.33 23.71 -13.86
CA GLU A 111 -5.54 25.13 -13.55
C GLU A 111 -6.65 25.37 -12.49
N SER A 112 -7.35 24.32 -12.06
CA SER A 112 -8.44 24.43 -11.07
C SER A 112 -7.94 24.53 -9.62
N GLU A 113 -8.83 24.89 -8.69
CA GLU A 113 -8.53 24.90 -7.23
C GLU A 113 -8.19 23.50 -6.67
N THR A 114 -8.42 22.42 -7.44
CA THR A 114 -8.15 21.02 -7.06
C THR A 114 -7.39 20.28 -8.18
N PRO A 115 -6.10 20.58 -8.43
CA PRO A 115 -5.35 19.93 -9.50
C PRO A 115 -5.20 18.42 -9.26
N PRO A 116 -5.21 17.58 -10.31
CA PRO A 116 -4.99 16.15 -10.17
C PRO A 116 -3.59 15.82 -9.63
N LEU A 117 -3.53 14.94 -8.62
CA LEU A 117 -2.28 14.39 -8.09
C LEU A 117 -1.60 13.43 -9.06
N CYS A 118 -2.41 12.70 -9.83
CA CYS A 118 -1.98 11.81 -10.87
C CYS A 118 -3.15 11.47 -11.80
N VAL A 119 -2.81 10.93 -12.98
CA VAL A 119 -3.75 10.26 -13.88
C VAL A 119 -3.49 8.77 -13.82
N ILE A 120 -4.53 7.96 -13.60
CA ILE A 120 -4.50 6.52 -13.81
C ILE A 120 -5.20 6.24 -15.13
N SER A 121 -4.45 5.92 -16.17
CA SER A 121 -5.02 5.63 -17.49
C SER A 121 -4.70 4.21 -17.94
N ASP A 122 -5.59 3.64 -18.72
CA ASP A 122 -5.40 2.32 -19.32
C ASP A 122 -4.19 2.30 -20.27
N PHE A 123 -3.51 1.15 -20.37
CA PHE A 123 -2.31 0.99 -21.20
C PHE A 123 -2.57 1.21 -22.70
N PHE A 124 -3.77 0.92 -23.22
CA PHE A 124 -4.14 1.23 -24.61
C PHE A 124 -4.27 2.75 -24.87
N LEU A 125 -4.36 3.57 -23.84
CA LEU A 125 -4.40 5.04 -23.92
C LEU A 125 -2.99 5.61 -23.75
N HIS A 126 -2.01 5.00 -24.41
CA HIS A 126 -0.57 5.29 -24.28
C HIS A 126 -0.23 6.76 -24.55
N TRP A 127 -0.96 7.40 -25.47
CA TRP A 127 -0.86 8.80 -25.82
C TRP A 127 -1.21 9.77 -24.67
N THR A 128 -1.73 9.28 -23.53
CA THR A 128 -1.92 10.07 -22.31
C THR A 128 -0.60 10.41 -21.61
N VAL A 129 0.44 9.58 -21.76
CA VAL A 129 1.76 9.80 -21.14
C VAL A 129 2.39 11.14 -21.52
N PRO A 130 2.57 11.48 -22.81
CA PRO A 130 3.18 12.76 -23.18
C PRO A 130 2.33 13.96 -22.75
N VAL A 131 1.00 13.84 -22.72
CA VAL A 131 0.11 14.91 -22.22
C VAL A 131 0.32 15.12 -20.72
N CYS A 132 0.35 14.04 -19.94
CA CYS A 132 0.58 14.10 -18.49
C CYS A 132 1.97 14.67 -18.17
N GLN A 133 3.02 14.23 -18.89
CA GLN A 133 4.38 14.75 -18.77
C GLN A 133 4.46 16.25 -19.10
N GLY A 134 3.81 16.69 -20.20
CA GLY A 134 3.78 18.09 -20.61
C GLY A 134 3.09 19.01 -19.60
N LEU A 135 2.19 18.47 -18.78
CA LEU A 135 1.48 19.20 -17.71
C LEU A 135 2.07 18.96 -16.31
N GLY A 136 3.17 18.20 -16.20
CA GLY A 136 3.79 17.88 -14.91
C GLY A 136 2.95 16.98 -14.00
N VAL A 137 1.98 16.24 -14.54
CA VAL A 137 1.11 15.32 -13.79
C VAL A 137 1.64 13.89 -13.91
N PRO A 138 1.90 13.17 -12.80
CA PRO A 138 2.31 11.76 -12.87
C PRO A 138 1.24 10.88 -13.53
N ARG A 139 1.65 10.03 -14.48
CA ARG A 139 0.78 9.00 -15.06
C ARG A 139 1.10 7.63 -14.46
N LEU A 140 0.10 7.01 -13.86
CA LEU A 140 0.06 5.61 -13.47
C LEU A 140 -0.62 4.77 -14.56
N VAL A 141 -0.02 3.66 -14.96
CA VAL A 141 -0.59 2.75 -15.96
C VAL A 141 -1.41 1.64 -15.32
N PHE A 142 -2.54 1.30 -15.95
CA PHE A 142 -3.37 0.15 -15.59
C PHE A 142 -3.53 -0.77 -16.81
N HIS A 143 -3.35 -2.08 -16.63
CA HIS A 143 -3.43 -3.07 -17.71
C HIS A 143 -4.64 -4.00 -17.64
N GLY A 144 -5.17 -4.25 -16.44
CA GLY A 144 -6.17 -5.29 -16.23
C GLY A 144 -5.63 -6.73 -16.30
N MET A 145 -4.30 -6.91 -16.23
CA MET A 145 -3.61 -8.21 -16.29
C MET A 145 -2.92 -8.58 -14.96
N SER A 146 -2.50 -9.85 -14.83
CA SER A 146 -1.64 -10.31 -13.73
C SER A 146 -0.20 -9.81 -13.86
N VAL A 147 0.53 -9.73 -12.74
CA VAL A 147 1.96 -9.32 -12.78
C VAL A 147 2.76 -10.31 -13.61
N LEU A 148 2.55 -11.61 -13.41
CA LEU A 148 3.25 -12.64 -14.16
C LEU A 148 3.01 -12.55 -15.68
N SER A 149 1.76 -12.40 -16.12
CA SER A 149 1.43 -12.32 -17.56
C SER A 149 2.07 -11.07 -18.18
N MET A 150 2.01 -9.92 -17.50
CA MET A 150 2.66 -8.69 -17.98
C MET A 150 4.19 -8.84 -18.06
N ALA A 151 4.82 -9.48 -17.06
CA ALA A 151 6.25 -9.72 -17.06
C ALA A 151 6.68 -10.64 -18.21
N ILE A 152 5.92 -11.71 -18.47
CA ILE A 152 6.16 -12.63 -19.59
C ILE A 152 6.04 -11.88 -20.92
N LEU A 153 4.97 -11.12 -21.13
CA LEU A 153 4.76 -10.37 -22.37
C LEU A 153 5.90 -9.36 -22.64
N LYS A 154 6.35 -8.64 -21.61
CA LYS A 154 7.51 -7.73 -21.71
C LYS A 154 8.80 -8.48 -22.03
N TYR A 155 9.06 -9.60 -21.38
CA TYR A 155 10.23 -10.41 -21.68
C TYR A 155 10.21 -10.95 -23.12
N LEU A 156 9.06 -11.41 -23.59
CA LEU A 156 8.88 -11.87 -24.96
C LEU A 156 9.11 -10.75 -25.97
N PHE A 157 8.69 -9.54 -25.66
CA PHE A 157 8.91 -8.36 -26.51
C PHE A 157 10.39 -7.95 -26.56
N VAL A 158 11.09 -7.98 -25.41
CA VAL A 158 12.49 -7.53 -25.31
C VAL A 158 13.48 -8.57 -25.85
N HIS A 159 13.26 -9.85 -25.55
CA HIS A 159 14.23 -10.92 -25.83
C HIS A 159 13.83 -11.83 -27.00
N SER A 160 12.56 -11.81 -27.40
CA SER A 160 12.00 -12.59 -28.51
C SER A 160 12.43 -14.06 -28.55
N PRO A 161 12.42 -14.83 -27.44
CA PRO A 161 12.84 -16.24 -27.46
C PRO A 161 11.97 -17.10 -28.38
N HIS A 162 10.71 -16.70 -28.58
CA HIS A 162 9.76 -17.34 -29.47
C HIS A 162 10.18 -17.31 -30.95
N SER A 163 10.96 -16.31 -31.39
CA SER A 163 11.43 -16.21 -32.77
C SER A 163 12.51 -17.26 -33.11
N LYS A 164 13.13 -17.86 -32.09
CA LYS A 164 14.16 -18.90 -32.22
C LYS A 164 13.60 -20.32 -32.15
N SER A 165 12.32 -20.46 -31.78
CA SER A 165 11.65 -21.74 -31.63
C SER A 165 11.42 -22.40 -32.99
N LYS A 166 11.79 -23.68 -33.13
CA LYS A 166 11.61 -24.44 -34.39
C LYS A 166 10.32 -25.25 -34.41
N SER A 167 9.67 -25.39 -33.26
CA SER A 167 8.45 -26.17 -33.07
C SER A 167 7.56 -25.49 -32.04
N PRO A 168 6.22 -25.44 -32.25
CA PRO A 168 5.31 -24.78 -31.31
C PRO A 168 5.31 -25.40 -29.91
N PHE A 169 5.80 -26.63 -29.77
CA PHE A 169 5.86 -27.38 -28.50
C PHE A 169 7.26 -27.38 -27.86
N GLU A 170 8.24 -26.71 -28.47
CA GLU A 170 9.58 -26.57 -27.90
C GLU A 170 9.56 -25.58 -26.72
N PRO A 171 10.21 -25.91 -25.58
CA PRO A 171 10.37 -24.98 -24.47
C PRO A 171 11.06 -23.67 -24.90
N LEU A 172 10.49 -22.54 -24.51
CA LEU A 172 11.07 -21.22 -24.71
C LEU A 172 12.18 -20.94 -23.69
N ASP A 173 13.25 -20.27 -24.15
CA ASP A 173 14.31 -19.78 -23.27
C ASP A 173 13.83 -18.59 -22.44
N MET A 174 13.40 -18.90 -21.23
CA MET A 174 12.97 -17.93 -20.21
C MET A 174 14.02 -17.80 -19.09
N SER A 175 15.31 -18.02 -19.39
CA SER A 175 16.39 -18.03 -18.38
C SER A 175 16.52 -16.75 -17.54
N GLY A 176 16.06 -15.59 -18.05
CA GLY A 176 15.98 -14.34 -17.28
C GLY A 176 14.76 -14.22 -16.35
N MET A 177 13.87 -15.22 -16.29
CA MET A 177 12.67 -15.20 -15.46
C MET A 177 12.49 -16.52 -14.69
N LYS A 178 12.13 -16.43 -13.41
CA LYS A 178 11.71 -17.60 -12.63
C LYS A 178 10.22 -17.87 -12.82
N LEU A 179 9.89 -18.80 -13.71
CA LEU A 179 8.51 -19.22 -13.98
C LEU A 179 8.12 -20.48 -13.18
N PRO A 180 6.85 -20.60 -12.74
CA PRO A 180 6.38 -21.81 -12.06
C PRO A 180 6.06 -22.95 -13.03
N PHE A 181 6.16 -22.71 -14.34
CA PHE A 181 5.88 -23.66 -15.42
C PHE A 181 6.80 -23.43 -16.62
N THR A 182 6.87 -24.42 -17.51
CA THR A 182 7.52 -24.28 -18.82
C THR A 182 6.56 -23.66 -19.82
N LEU A 183 7.04 -22.65 -20.55
CA LEU A 183 6.33 -22.05 -21.68
C LEU A 183 6.81 -22.62 -23.00
N THR A 184 5.89 -22.77 -23.94
CA THR A 184 6.14 -23.09 -25.34
C THR A 184 5.52 -22.02 -26.24
N SER A 185 5.87 -21.98 -27.52
CA SER A 185 5.26 -21.01 -28.45
C SER A 185 3.74 -21.21 -28.59
N ALA A 186 3.23 -22.43 -28.36
CA ALA A 186 1.79 -22.73 -28.35
C ALA A 186 1.03 -22.10 -27.16
N ASP A 187 1.74 -21.67 -26.12
CA ASP A 187 1.17 -21.01 -24.94
C ASP A 187 1.11 -19.48 -25.09
N ILE A 188 1.77 -18.93 -26.11
CA ILE A 188 1.85 -17.49 -26.37
C ILE A 188 0.65 -17.04 -27.21
N PRO A 189 0.01 -15.91 -26.86
CA PRO A 189 -1.08 -15.36 -27.67
C PRO A 189 -0.65 -15.12 -29.12
N ALA A 190 -1.50 -15.48 -30.08
CA ALA A 190 -1.20 -15.36 -31.50
C ALA A 190 -0.91 -13.90 -31.90
N GLU A 191 -1.60 -12.96 -31.25
CA GLU A 191 -1.44 -11.52 -31.43
C GLU A 191 -0.04 -11.05 -31.04
N VAL A 192 0.61 -11.72 -30.08
CA VAL A 192 1.98 -11.41 -29.62
C VAL A 192 3.01 -12.01 -30.57
N LEU A 193 2.77 -13.22 -31.07
CA LEU A 193 3.62 -13.84 -32.10
C LEU A 193 3.58 -13.06 -33.43
N GLY A 194 2.45 -12.41 -33.73
CA GLY A 194 2.23 -11.62 -34.94
C GLY A 194 2.85 -10.22 -34.96
N ILE A 195 3.38 -9.71 -33.84
CA ILE A 195 3.95 -8.34 -33.72
C ILE A 195 5.22 -8.14 -34.60
N GLN A 196 5.77 -9.23 -35.16
CA GLN A 196 6.96 -9.16 -36.02
C GLN A 196 6.73 -8.47 -37.37
N ASP A 197 5.49 -8.27 -37.80
CA ASP A 197 5.20 -7.41 -38.94
C ASP A 197 5.15 -5.94 -38.52
N HIS A 198 6.29 -5.26 -38.61
CA HIS A 198 6.43 -3.83 -38.29
C HIS A 198 5.61 -2.90 -39.21
N ASN A 199 5.06 -3.40 -40.33
CA ASN A 199 4.21 -2.63 -41.23
C ASN A 199 2.73 -2.72 -40.87
N SER A 200 2.33 -3.66 -40.00
CA SER A 200 0.96 -3.77 -39.54
C SER A 200 0.61 -2.59 -38.61
N PRO A 201 -0.52 -1.88 -38.84
CA PRO A 201 -0.97 -0.80 -37.96
C PRO A 201 -1.14 -1.24 -36.50
N TYR A 202 -1.51 -2.49 -36.27
CA TYR A 202 -1.64 -3.06 -34.93
C TYR A 202 -0.27 -3.18 -34.24
N SER A 203 0.75 -3.70 -34.93
CA SER A 203 2.11 -3.83 -34.38
C SER A 203 2.71 -2.47 -34.05
N GLN A 204 2.50 -1.46 -34.90
CA GLN A 204 2.94 -0.08 -34.64
C GLN A 204 2.26 0.51 -33.41
N PHE A 205 0.94 0.34 -33.31
CA PHE A 205 0.19 0.78 -32.13
C PHE A 205 0.69 0.11 -30.85
N MET A 206 0.92 -1.21 -30.86
CA MET A 206 1.43 -1.95 -29.71
C MET A 206 2.87 -1.58 -29.34
N ALA A 207 3.71 -1.22 -30.32
CA ALA A 207 5.05 -0.71 -30.05
C ALA A 207 5.01 0.63 -29.29
N GLU A 208 4.15 1.56 -29.71
CA GLU A 208 3.94 2.84 -29.01
C GLU A 208 3.37 2.62 -27.59
N VAL A 209 2.46 1.66 -27.43
CA VAL A 209 1.96 1.23 -26.11
C VAL A 209 3.09 0.75 -25.23
N GLY A 210 3.95 -0.15 -25.73
CA GLY A 210 5.10 -0.68 -24.99
C GLY A 210 6.07 0.41 -24.54
N GLU A 211 6.34 1.39 -25.40
CA GLU A 211 7.19 2.54 -25.07
C GLU A 211 6.55 3.41 -23.98
N ALA A 212 5.29 3.82 -24.13
CA ALA A 212 4.63 4.67 -23.14
C ALA A 212 4.49 3.97 -21.77
N ASP A 213 4.25 2.66 -21.80
CA ASP A 213 4.11 1.83 -20.61
C ASP A 213 5.38 1.90 -19.74
N VAL A 214 6.55 1.61 -20.30
CA VAL A 214 7.83 1.65 -19.54
C VAL A 214 8.25 3.06 -19.11
N ASN A 215 7.69 4.11 -19.72
CA ASN A 215 7.90 5.52 -19.37
C ASN A 215 6.86 6.04 -18.34
N SER A 216 5.93 5.20 -17.89
CA SER A 216 4.92 5.58 -16.89
C SER A 216 5.58 5.76 -15.51
N TRP A 217 5.00 6.61 -14.67
CA TRP A 217 5.52 6.88 -13.32
C TRP A 217 5.45 5.66 -12.39
N GLY A 218 4.51 4.77 -12.66
CA GLY A 218 4.44 3.42 -12.11
C GLY A 218 3.13 2.75 -12.49
N VAL A 219 2.86 1.60 -11.88
CA VAL A 219 1.85 0.64 -12.36
C VAL A 219 0.85 0.33 -11.27
N VAL A 220 -0.43 0.49 -11.55
CA VAL A 220 -1.50 -0.02 -10.70
C VAL A 220 -1.92 -1.40 -11.19
N VAL A 221 -1.82 -2.40 -10.33
CA VAL A 221 -2.13 -3.79 -10.65
C VAL A 221 -3.35 -4.24 -9.86
N ASN A 222 -4.39 -4.71 -10.57
CA ASN A 222 -5.50 -5.43 -9.96
C ASN A 222 -5.05 -6.86 -9.65
N SER A 223 -4.21 -7.03 -8.64
CA SER A 223 -3.79 -8.30 -8.05
C SER A 223 -3.31 -8.02 -6.63
N PHE A 224 -2.92 -9.05 -5.89
CA PHE A 224 -2.44 -8.94 -4.51
C PHE A 224 -1.06 -9.59 -4.37
N GLU A 225 -0.27 -9.10 -3.41
CA GLU A 225 1.13 -9.52 -3.28
C GLU A 225 1.26 -11.02 -3.03
N GLU A 226 0.35 -11.61 -2.24
CA GLU A 226 0.41 -13.03 -1.89
C GLU A 226 0.32 -13.94 -3.12
N LEU A 227 -0.31 -13.47 -4.20
CA LEU A 227 -0.39 -14.19 -5.48
C LEU A 227 0.84 -13.95 -6.38
N GLU A 228 1.41 -12.74 -6.35
CA GLU A 228 2.33 -12.27 -7.40
C GLU A 228 3.75 -11.92 -6.91
N ARG A 229 4.03 -11.98 -5.59
CA ARG A 229 5.26 -11.42 -4.98
C ARG A 229 6.55 -11.81 -5.68
N SER A 230 6.68 -13.06 -6.12
CA SER A 230 7.88 -13.56 -6.79
C SER A 230 8.14 -12.92 -8.15
N HIS A 231 7.14 -12.31 -8.77
CA HIS A 231 7.21 -11.77 -10.13
C HIS A 231 7.31 -10.25 -10.17
N ILE A 232 6.98 -9.57 -9.06
CA ILE A 232 7.00 -8.10 -8.95
C ILE A 232 8.40 -7.52 -9.28
N PRO A 233 9.53 -8.00 -8.72
CA PRO A 233 10.83 -7.39 -9.01
C PRO A 233 11.24 -7.50 -10.49
N THR A 234 11.00 -8.66 -11.12
CA THR A 234 11.25 -8.85 -12.56
C THR A 234 10.32 -7.99 -13.42
N PHE A 235 9.09 -7.78 -13.00
CA PHE A 235 8.17 -6.89 -13.69
C PHE A 235 8.62 -5.42 -13.59
N GLU A 236 8.99 -4.96 -12.39
CA GLU A 236 9.48 -3.60 -12.13
C GLU A 236 10.77 -3.29 -12.93
N SER A 237 11.64 -4.28 -13.14
CA SER A 237 12.91 -4.07 -13.86
C SER A 237 12.75 -3.65 -15.33
N PHE A 238 11.57 -3.83 -15.92
CA PHE A 238 11.30 -3.37 -17.30
C PHE A 238 10.93 -1.88 -17.37
N TYR A 239 10.63 -1.23 -16.24
CA TYR A 239 10.24 0.17 -16.20
C TYR A 239 11.44 1.07 -15.95
N LYS A 240 11.39 2.28 -16.50
CA LYS A 240 12.43 3.29 -16.31
C LYS A 240 12.27 4.01 -14.95
N ASN A 241 13.32 4.69 -14.51
CA ASN A 241 13.29 5.60 -13.36
C ASN A 241 12.81 4.98 -12.04
N GLY A 242 13.01 3.66 -11.85
CA GLY A 242 12.63 2.94 -10.63
C GLY A 242 11.13 2.85 -10.39
N ALA A 243 10.30 2.88 -11.44
CA ALA A 243 8.85 2.83 -11.33
C ALA A 243 8.38 1.58 -10.56
N LYS A 244 7.36 1.76 -9.70
CA LYS A 244 6.84 0.71 -8.81
C LYS A 244 5.53 0.13 -9.28
N ALA A 245 5.31 -1.14 -8.95
CA ALA A 245 4.04 -1.83 -9.17
C ALA A 245 3.26 -1.93 -7.85
N TRP A 246 2.10 -1.27 -7.78
CA TRP A 246 1.19 -1.35 -6.65
C TRP A 246 0.11 -2.39 -6.93
N CYS A 247 0.25 -3.55 -6.30
CA CYS A 247 -0.81 -4.55 -6.22
C CYS A 247 -1.89 -4.03 -5.26
N LEU A 248 -3.04 -3.61 -5.82
CA LEU A 248 -4.17 -3.02 -5.09
C LEU A 248 -5.42 -3.91 -5.08
N GLY A 249 -5.38 -5.08 -5.72
CA GLY A 249 -6.52 -5.96 -5.93
C GLY A 249 -6.73 -7.03 -4.85
N PRO A 250 -7.74 -7.90 -5.00
CA PRO A 250 -8.77 -7.84 -6.03
C PRO A 250 -9.71 -6.65 -5.80
N LEU A 251 -9.77 -5.71 -6.74
CA LEU A 251 -10.49 -4.44 -6.58
C LEU A 251 -12.00 -4.66 -6.36
N LEU A 252 -12.54 -5.76 -6.89
CA LEU A 252 -13.94 -6.17 -6.76
C LEU A 252 -14.40 -6.41 -5.30
N GLU A 253 -13.46 -6.61 -4.37
CA GLU A 253 -13.78 -6.92 -2.97
C GLU A 253 -13.99 -5.67 -2.11
N TYR A 254 -13.49 -4.49 -2.51
CA TYR A 254 -13.65 -3.26 -1.71
C TYR A 254 -15.12 -2.88 -1.50
N ASP A 255 -16.00 -3.24 -2.43
CA ASP A 255 -17.44 -2.98 -2.32
C ASP A 255 -18.14 -3.82 -1.25
N LYS A 256 -17.60 -4.99 -0.93
CA LYS A 256 -18.12 -5.90 0.08
C LYS A 256 -17.72 -5.51 1.51
N LEU A 257 -16.79 -4.56 1.67
CA LEU A 257 -16.27 -4.08 2.96
C LEU A 257 -17.20 -3.08 3.68
N GLN A 258 -18.42 -2.81 3.18
CA GLN A 258 -19.41 -1.99 3.89
C GLN A 258 -19.95 -2.71 5.14
N ILE A 259 -19.38 -2.40 6.31
CA ILE A 259 -20.02 -2.64 7.62
C ILE A 259 -20.84 -1.39 7.97
N GLY A 260 -22.17 -1.50 8.06
CA GLY A 260 -23.01 -0.49 8.71
C GLY A 260 -24.33 -0.12 8.03
N GLY A 261 -24.55 -0.49 6.76
CA GLY A 261 -25.90 -0.52 6.20
C GLY A 261 -26.61 -1.81 6.64
N PRO A 262 -27.96 -1.87 6.73
CA PRO A 262 -28.61 -3.16 6.86
C PRO A 262 -28.06 -4.05 5.76
N GLN A 263 -27.55 -5.24 6.12
CA GLN A 263 -27.35 -6.30 5.15
C GLN A 263 -28.72 -6.51 4.53
N LYS A 264 -28.97 -5.85 3.40
CA LYS A 264 -30.15 -6.17 2.62
C LYS A 264 -29.93 -7.63 2.27
N PRO A 265 -30.87 -8.52 2.62
CA PRO A 265 -30.83 -9.89 2.12
C PRO A 265 -30.57 -9.80 0.62
N ILE A 266 -29.72 -10.69 0.11
CA ILE A 266 -29.34 -10.81 -1.30
C ILE A 266 -30.58 -10.78 -2.24
N HIS A 267 -31.77 -10.99 -1.69
CA HIS A 267 -33.08 -10.85 -2.32
C HIS A 267 -33.56 -9.46 -2.76
N GLN A 268 -32.90 -8.33 -2.44
CA GLN A 268 -33.47 -6.99 -2.73
C GLN A 268 -32.76 -6.10 -3.77
N MET A 269 -31.83 -6.62 -4.57
CA MET A 269 -31.31 -5.93 -5.77
C MET A 269 -31.79 -6.59 -7.07
N ILE A 270 -33.05 -7.02 -7.08
CA ILE A 270 -33.63 -7.82 -8.16
C ILE A 270 -34.42 -6.91 -9.10
N ASN A 271 -33.93 -6.77 -10.32
CA ASN A 271 -34.78 -6.67 -11.50
C ASN A 271 -34.14 -7.54 -12.60
N ASN A 272 -34.19 -8.87 -12.40
CA ASN A 272 -34.43 -9.91 -13.43
C ASN A 272 -34.18 -11.38 -13.02
N SER A 273 -33.84 -11.71 -11.76
CA SER A 273 -33.31 -13.05 -11.43
C SER A 273 -34.05 -13.88 -10.37
N SER A 274 -35.35 -13.67 -10.09
CA SER A 274 -36.05 -14.56 -9.14
C SER A 274 -36.03 -16.03 -9.60
N LYS A 275 -36.32 -16.28 -10.88
CA LYS A 275 -36.32 -17.64 -11.46
C LYS A 275 -34.95 -18.31 -11.49
N LEU A 276 -33.90 -17.53 -11.78
CA LEU A 276 -32.51 -18.05 -11.79
C LEU A 276 -32.06 -18.43 -10.39
N LEU A 277 -32.28 -17.55 -9.40
CA LEU A 277 -31.91 -17.83 -8.01
C LEU A 277 -32.75 -18.97 -7.42
N GLU A 278 -34.04 -19.04 -7.73
CA GLU A 278 -34.89 -20.19 -7.39
C GLU A 278 -34.35 -21.48 -8.00
N TRP A 279 -33.90 -21.44 -9.26
CA TRP A 279 -33.29 -22.60 -9.91
C TRP A 279 -31.99 -23.02 -9.22
N LEU A 280 -31.08 -22.09 -8.94
CA LEU A 280 -29.83 -22.38 -8.22
C LEU A 280 -30.09 -22.92 -6.80
N THR A 281 -31.09 -22.38 -6.10
CA THR A 281 -31.50 -22.85 -4.77
C THR A 281 -32.00 -24.30 -4.80
N LYS A 282 -32.74 -24.68 -5.85
CA LYS A 282 -33.15 -26.08 -6.05
C LYS A 282 -31.95 -27.01 -6.21
N GLN A 283 -30.91 -26.60 -6.93
CA GLN A 283 -29.71 -27.42 -7.09
C GLN A 283 -28.98 -27.63 -5.75
N VAL A 284 -28.91 -26.59 -4.89
CA VAL A 284 -28.38 -26.74 -3.51
C VAL A 284 -29.18 -27.78 -2.73
N ASN A 285 -30.51 -27.70 -2.76
CA ASN A 285 -31.37 -28.63 -2.03
C ASN A 285 -31.24 -30.09 -2.52
N ASN A 286 -30.89 -30.28 -3.79
CA ASN A 286 -30.62 -31.58 -4.37
C ASN A 286 -29.18 -32.07 -4.14
N ALA A 287 -28.32 -31.25 -3.51
CA ALA A 287 -26.88 -31.48 -3.37
C ALA A 287 -26.16 -31.69 -4.72
N GLU A 288 -26.65 -31.05 -5.79
CA GLU A 288 -26.07 -31.15 -7.12
C GLU A 288 -25.22 -29.89 -7.43
N PRO A 289 -23.88 -30.00 -7.50
CA PRO A 289 -23.03 -28.87 -7.79
C PRO A 289 -23.15 -28.44 -9.26
N VAL A 290 -23.28 -27.13 -9.49
CA VAL A 290 -23.53 -26.52 -10.80
C VAL A 290 -22.23 -26.07 -11.45
N ILE A 291 -22.02 -26.38 -12.73
CA ILE A 291 -20.98 -25.74 -13.55
C ILE A 291 -21.51 -24.42 -14.13
N TYR A 292 -20.86 -23.31 -13.81
CA TYR A 292 -21.13 -22.02 -14.44
C TYR A 292 -20.28 -21.86 -15.69
N VAL A 293 -20.86 -21.37 -16.78
CA VAL A 293 -20.20 -21.21 -18.08
C VAL A 293 -20.36 -19.78 -18.58
N SER A 294 -19.23 -19.09 -18.79
CA SER A 294 -19.19 -17.74 -19.35
C SER A 294 -17.82 -17.43 -19.97
N PHE A 295 -17.85 -16.96 -21.22
CA PHE A 295 -16.65 -16.56 -21.98
C PHE A 295 -16.50 -15.03 -22.08
N GLY A 296 -17.24 -14.26 -21.27
CA GLY A 296 -17.20 -12.80 -21.30
C GLY A 296 -18.00 -12.18 -22.46
N THR A 297 -17.77 -10.90 -22.73
CA THR A 297 -18.54 -10.12 -23.72
C THR A 297 -17.82 -9.91 -25.05
N GLN A 298 -16.53 -10.27 -25.14
CA GLN A 298 -15.71 -10.07 -26.35
C GLN A 298 -15.34 -11.37 -27.05
N ALA A 299 -15.55 -12.53 -26.42
CA ALA A 299 -15.31 -13.82 -27.07
C ALA A 299 -16.38 -14.05 -28.15
N ASP A 300 -15.94 -14.19 -29.39
CA ASP A 300 -16.77 -14.68 -30.48
C ASP A 300 -16.64 -16.20 -30.55
N VAL A 301 -17.77 -16.90 -30.44
CA VAL A 301 -17.83 -18.37 -30.39
C VAL A 301 -18.83 -18.81 -31.45
N SER A 302 -18.38 -19.60 -32.42
CA SER A 302 -19.23 -20.02 -33.53
C SER A 302 -20.40 -20.88 -33.06
N ASP A 303 -21.50 -20.83 -33.80
CA ASP A 303 -22.70 -21.63 -33.51
C ASP A 303 -22.37 -23.14 -33.46
N ALA A 304 -21.44 -23.61 -34.31
CA ALA A 304 -20.96 -24.99 -34.28
C ALA A 304 -20.19 -25.33 -32.98
N GLN A 305 -19.36 -24.42 -32.47
CA GLN A 305 -18.68 -24.62 -31.20
C GLN A 305 -19.64 -24.56 -30.01
N LEU A 306 -20.67 -23.71 -30.08
CA LEU A 306 -21.75 -23.66 -29.08
C LEU A 306 -22.54 -24.98 -29.04
N ASP A 307 -22.78 -25.65 -30.17
CA ASP A 307 -23.42 -26.96 -30.21
C ASP A 307 -22.59 -28.03 -29.49
N GLU A 308 -21.27 -28.09 -29.72
CA GLU A 308 -20.38 -29.02 -29.03
C GLU A 308 -20.32 -28.74 -27.52
N ILE A 309 -20.35 -27.47 -27.10
CA ILE A 309 -20.43 -27.11 -25.67
C ILE A 309 -21.76 -27.58 -25.08
N ALA A 310 -22.88 -27.35 -25.76
CA ALA A 310 -24.21 -27.76 -25.28
C ALA A 310 -24.29 -29.27 -25.06
N HIS A 311 -23.81 -30.06 -26.03
CA HIS A 311 -23.75 -31.51 -25.92
C HIS A 311 -22.77 -31.97 -24.84
N GLY A 312 -21.58 -31.35 -24.75
CA GLY A 312 -20.59 -31.72 -23.74
C GLY A 312 -21.07 -31.46 -22.31
N LEU A 313 -21.80 -30.36 -22.10
CA LEU A 313 -22.45 -30.06 -20.82
C LEU A 313 -23.53 -31.09 -20.49
N GLU A 314 -24.36 -31.51 -21.45
CA GLU A 314 -25.34 -32.58 -21.27
C GLU A 314 -24.65 -33.91 -20.91
N ASP A 315 -23.67 -34.32 -21.70
CA ASP A 315 -22.92 -35.58 -21.55
C ASP A 315 -22.15 -35.64 -20.22
N SER A 316 -21.78 -34.48 -19.65
CA SER A 316 -21.12 -34.41 -18.34
C SER A 316 -22.02 -34.93 -17.21
N GLY A 317 -23.34 -34.80 -17.35
CA GLY A 317 -24.35 -35.19 -16.37
C GLY A 317 -24.57 -34.20 -15.22
N PHE A 318 -23.75 -33.14 -15.10
CA PHE A 318 -23.86 -32.12 -14.07
C PHE A 318 -24.90 -31.04 -14.42
N PRO A 319 -25.58 -30.45 -13.44
CA PRO A 319 -26.34 -29.23 -13.69
C PRO A 319 -25.43 -28.10 -14.16
N PHE A 320 -25.91 -27.25 -15.06
CA PHE A 320 -25.14 -26.14 -15.60
C PHE A 320 -25.94 -24.86 -15.75
N LEU A 321 -25.27 -23.74 -15.50
CA LEU A 321 -25.74 -22.40 -15.80
C LEU A 321 -24.86 -21.81 -16.89
N TRP A 322 -25.44 -21.47 -18.04
CA TRP A 322 -24.68 -20.98 -19.19
C TRP A 322 -25.22 -19.65 -19.71
N VAL A 323 -24.33 -18.67 -19.80
CA VAL A 323 -24.58 -17.37 -20.41
C VAL A 323 -24.12 -17.40 -21.86
N VAL A 324 -25.07 -17.29 -22.80
CA VAL A 324 -24.80 -17.35 -24.25
C VAL A 324 -24.97 -15.97 -24.86
N ARG A 325 -23.96 -15.48 -25.57
CA ARG A 325 -24.00 -14.16 -26.22
C ARG A 325 -24.47 -14.18 -27.67
N SER A 326 -24.38 -15.33 -28.35
CA SER A 326 -24.83 -15.44 -29.74
C SER A 326 -26.32 -15.10 -29.87
N LYS A 327 -26.62 -14.14 -30.75
CA LYS A 327 -27.99 -13.73 -31.06
C LYS A 327 -28.66 -14.72 -32.00
N THR A 328 -27.88 -15.37 -32.87
CA THR A 328 -28.33 -16.30 -33.91
C THR A 328 -28.48 -17.73 -33.41
N TRP A 329 -27.63 -18.14 -32.45
CA TRP A 329 -27.63 -19.51 -31.96
C TRP A 329 -28.91 -19.90 -31.22
N SER A 330 -29.37 -21.11 -31.45
CA SER A 330 -30.43 -21.77 -30.70
C SER A 330 -29.98 -23.16 -30.26
N LEU A 331 -30.44 -23.60 -29.09
CA LEU A 331 -30.12 -24.93 -28.57
C LEU A 331 -30.53 -26.02 -29.58
N PRO A 332 -29.66 -27.02 -29.89
CA PRO A 332 -29.97 -28.06 -30.86
C PRO A 332 -31.22 -28.87 -30.52
N ASP A 333 -31.90 -29.36 -31.56
CA ASP A 333 -33.14 -30.11 -31.44
C ASP A 333 -32.96 -31.36 -30.55
N GLY A 334 -33.91 -31.58 -29.64
CA GLY A 334 -33.89 -32.68 -28.68
C GLY A 334 -33.14 -32.40 -27.37
N LEU A 335 -32.18 -31.46 -27.32
CA LEU A 335 -31.50 -31.11 -26.07
C LEU A 335 -32.41 -30.41 -25.05
N THR A 336 -33.37 -29.60 -25.50
CA THR A 336 -34.30 -28.88 -24.62
C THR A 336 -34.97 -29.81 -23.60
N GLN A 337 -35.38 -31.00 -24.03
CA GLN A 337 -36.01 -31.98 -23.14
C GLN A 337 -34.97 -32.72 -22.27
N LYS A 338 -33.78 -32.98 -22.80
CA LYS A 338 -32.67 -33.66 -22.10
C LYS A 338 -32.10 -32.84 -20.94
N ILE A 339 -31.99 -31.52 -21.12
CA ILE A 339 -31.44 -30.61 -20.10
C ILE A 339 -32.50 -30.09 -19.13
N LYS A 340 -33.78 -30.46 -19.30
CA LYS A 340 -34.88 -29.95 -18.48
C LYS A 340 -34.65 -30.23 -17.00
N GLY A 341 -34.56 -29.17 -16.20
CA GLY A 341 -34.28 -29.24 -14.76
C GLY A 341 -32.80 -29.23 -14.39
N LYS A 342 -31.90 -29.58 -15.33
CA LYS A 342 -30.44 -29.61 -15.13
C LYS A 342 -29.68 -28.47 -15.82
N GLY A 343 -30.19 -27.93 -16.91
CA GLY A 343 -29.59 -26.80 -17.63
C GLY A 343 -30.40 -25.53 -17.47
N PHE A 344 -29.72 -24.43 -17.15
CA PHE A 344 -30.27 -23.07 -17.24
C PHE A 344 -29.43 -22.27 -18.24
N ILE A 345 -30.02 -21.90 -19.37
CA ILE A 345 -29.36 -21.12 -20.42
C ILE A 345 -30.01 -19.75 -20.48
N THR A 346 -29.21 -18.69 -20.47
CA THR A 346 -29.68 -17.31 -20.61
C THR A 346 -28.86 -16.53 -21.61
N LYS A 347 -29.54 -15.68 -22.39
CA LYS A 347 -28.89 -14.67 -23.23
C LYS A 347 -28.82 -13.30 -22.56
N GLU A 348 -29.51 -13.16 -21.43
CA GLU A 348 -29.53 -11.91 -20.67
C GLU A 348 -28.22 -11.71 -19.90
N TRP A 349 -27.93 -10.46 -19.56
CA TRP A 349 -26.84 -10.17 -18.64
C TRP A 349 -27.15 -10.75 -17.25
N VAL A 350 -26.11 -11.27 -16.61
CA VAL A 350 -26.16 -11.78 -15.24
C VAL A 350 -25.03 -11.18 -14.43
N ASP A 351 -25.25 -11.03 -13.13
CA ASP A 351 -24.20 -10.67 -12.19
C ASP A 351 -23.31 -11.90 -11.93
N GLN A 352 -22.21 -11.98 -12.66
CA GLN A 352 -21.25 -13.08 -12.54
C GLN A 352 -20.68 -13.22 -11.13
N ARG A 353 -20.46 -12.11 -10.41
CA ARG A 353 -19.94 -12.12 -9.03
C ARG A 353 -20.96 -12.74 -8.08
N GLN A 354 -22.24 -12.41 -8.27
CA GLN A 354 -23.33 -13.00 -7.50
C GLN A 354 -23.47 -14.50 -7.79
N ILE A 355 -23.38 -14.91 -9.06
CA ILE A 355 -23.45 -16.32 -9.46
C ILE A 355 -22.32 -17.10 -8.81
N LEU A 356 -21.06 -16.68 -9.00
CA LEU A 356 -19.90 -17.40 -8.48
C LEU A 356 -19.92 -17.51 -6.95
N SER A 357 -20.49 -16.52 -6.27
CA SER A 357 -20.64 -16.55 -4.80
C SER A 357 -21.79 -17.45 -4.31
N HIS A 358 -22.62 -17.99 -5.19
CA HIS A 358 -23.76 -18.83 -4.81
C HIS A 358 -23.29 -20.25 -4.42
N PRO A 359 -23.76 -20.83 -3.29
CA PRO A 359 -23.31 -22.14 -2.82
C PRO A 359 -23.51 -23.31 -3.80
N ALA A 360 -24.46 -23.17 -4.74
CA ALA A 360 -24.69 -24.17 -5.79
C ALA A 360 -23.50 -24.29 -6.76
N ILE A 361 -22.69 -23.25 -6.93
CA ILE A 361 -21.64 -23.25 -7.96
C ILE A 361 -20.49 -24.14 -7.52
N GLY A 362 -20.32 -25.22 -8.28
CA GLY A 362 -19.25 -26.18 -8.13
C GLY A 362 -18.02 -25.83 -8.95
N GLY A 363 -18.15 -25.21 -10.11
CA GLY A 363 -17.01 -24.91 -10.97
C GLY A 363 -17.31 -23.82 -11.97
N PHE A 364 -16.27 -23.28 -12.59
CA PHE A 364 -16.39 -22.21 -13.58
C PHE A 364 -15.66 -22.56 -14.87
N LEU A 365 -16.40 -22.84 -15.94
CA LEU A 365 -15.86 -22.89 -17.30
C LEU A 365 -15.66 -21.46 -17.80
N SER A 366 -14.40 -21.09 -17.98
CA SER A 366 -13.97 -19.71 -18.17
C SER A 366 -12.89 -19.59 -19.24
N HIS A 367 -12.91 -18.46 -19.93
CA HIS A 367 -11.85 -18.03 -20.83
C HIS A 367 -10.56 -17.57 -20.11
N CYS A 368 -10.54 -17.56 -18.77
CA CYS A 368 -9.38 -17.13 -17.98
C CYS A 368 -8.93 -15.68 -18.23
N GLY A 369 -9.84 -14.78 -18.63
CA GLY A 369 -9.59 -13.35 -18.52
C GLY A 369 -9.33 -12.97 -17.06
N TRP A 370 -8.41 -12.04 -16.81
CA TRP A 370 -7.89 -11.83 -15.45
C TRP A 370 -8.97 -11.46 -14.41
N ASN A 371 -9.98 -10.67 -14.81
CA ASN A 371 -11.13 -10.38 -13.94
C ASN A 371 -11.90 -11.66 -13.55
N SER A 372 -12.17 -12.54 -14.50
CA SER A 372 -12.84 -13.82 -14.25
C SER A 372 -12.01 -14.71 -13.32
N VAL A 373 -10.68 -14.69 -13.46
CA VAL A 373 -9.76 -15.41 -12.56
C VAL A 373 -9.86 -14.87 -11.14
N LEU A 374 -9.80 -13.56 -10.95
CA LEU A 374 -9.95 -12.93 -9.63
C LEU A 374 -11.33 -13.15 -9.02
N GLU A 375 -12.40 -13.09 -9.81
CA GLU A 375 -13.77 -13.39 -9.37
C GLU A 375 -13.91 -14.84 -8.92
N SER A 376 -13.27 -15.79 -9.63
CA SER A 376 -13.26 -17.20 -9.25
C SER A 376 -12.44 -17.46 -7.99
N ILE A 377 -11.25 -16.85 -7.89
CA ILE A 377 -10.38 -16.90 -6.70
C ILE A 377 -11.14 -16.38 -5.49
N THR A 378 -11.71 -15.17 -5.60
CA THR A 378 -12.47 -14.56 -4.51
C THR A 378 -13.72 -15.35 -4.16
N ALA A 379 -14.38 -16.04 -5.10
CA ALA A 379 -15.48 -16.94 -4.79
C ALA A 379 -15.03 -18.30 -4.21
N GLY A 380 -13.75 -18.67 -4.34
CA GLY A 380 -13.25 -20.00 -3.98
C GLY A 380 -13.74 -21.10 -4.93
N VAL A 381 -14.02 -20.74 -6.19
CA VAL A 381 -14.54 -21.65 -7.22
C VAL A 381 -13.38 -22.07 -8.13
N PRO A 382 -13.19 -23.38 -8.41
CA PRO A 382 -12.15 -23.84 -9.31
C PRO A 382 -12.53 -23.62 -10.78
N ILE A 383 -11.53 -23.45 -11.64
CA ILE A 383 -11.72 -23.07 -13.05
C ILE A 383 -11.48 -24.25 -13.99
N LEU A 384 -12.39 -24.46 -14.95
CA LEU A 384 -12.11 -25.21 -16.17
C LEU A 384 -11.65 -24.19 -17.22
N ALA A 385 -10.34 -24.16 -17.47
CA ALA A 385 -9.67 -23.15 -18.25
C ALA A 385 -9.79 -23.42 -19.75
N TRP A 386 -10.32 -22.45 -20.49
CA TRP A 386 -10.45 -22.48 -21.95
C TRP A 386 -10.12 -21.11 -22.56
N PRO A 387 -8.83 -20.73 -22.64
CA PRO A 387 -8.43 -19.42 -23.17
C PRO A 387 -8.78 -19.27 -24.65
N MET A 388 -9.20 -18.06 -25.04
CA MET A 388 -9.69 -17.74 -26.39
C MET A 388 -8.89 -16.62 -27.08
N ILE A 389 -8.63 -15.50 -26.39
CA ILE A 389 -7.98 -14.30 -26.97
C ILE A 389 -7.05 -13.62 -25.96
N ALA A 390 -6.27 -12.61 -26.39
CA ALA A 390 -5.47 -11.76 -25.51
C ALA A 390 -4.51 -12.58 -24.60
N GLU A 391 -4.24 -12.13 -23.38
CA GLU A 391 -3.30 -12.77 -22.44
C GLU A 391 -3.84 -14.04 -21.75
N GLN A 392 -5.04 -14.47 -22.12
CA GLN A 392 -5.78 -15.54 -21.46
C GLN A 392 -5.04 -16.87 -21.41
N SER A 393 -4.24 -17.20 -22.43
CA SER A 393 -3.44 -18.43 -22.44
C SER A 393 -2.39 -18.44 -21.33
N LEU A 394 -1.77 -17.30 -21.05
CA LEU A 394 -0.81 -17.14 -19.95
C LEU A 394 -1.52 -17.21 -18.59
N ASN A 395 -2.69 -16.58 -18.48
CA ASN A 395 -3.51 -16.68 -17.27
C ASN A 395 -3.97 -18.12 -17.02
N ALA A 396 -4.37 -18.86 -18.06
CA ALA A 396 -4.74 -20.26 -17.97
C ALA A 396 -3.55 -21.13 -17.51
N LYS A 397 -2.34 -20.86 -18.01
CA LYS A 397 -1.10 -21.49 -17.54
C LYS A 397 -0.84 -21.21 -16.06
N LEU A 398 -1.00 -19.96 -15.62
CA LEU A 398 -0.93 -19.62 -14.20
C LEU A 398 -1.97 -20.39 -13.39
N VAL A 399 -3.24 -20.39 -13.81
CA VAL A 399 -4.36 -21.06 -13.12
C VAL A 399 -4.14 -22.56 -12.98
N VAL A 400 -3.70 -23.24 -14.04
CA VAL A 400 -3.60 -24.71 -14.10
C VAL A 400 -2.26 -25.20 -13.59
N ASP A 401 -1.14 -24.65 -14.07
CA ASP A 401 0.19 -25.18 -13.80
C ASP A 401 0.87 -24.45 -12.63
N GLY A 402 0.62 -23.14 -12.50
CA GLY A 402 1.22 -22.28 -11.47
C GLY A 402 0.56 -22.42 -10.10
N ILE A 403 -0.65 -21.87 -9.94
CA ILE A 403 -1.41 -21.87 -8.67
C ILE A 403 -2.34 -23.06 -8.53
N ARG A 404 -2.56 -23.83 -9.61
CA ARG A 404 -3.26 -25.11 -9.63
C ARG A 404 -4.69 -25.05 -9.07
N ILE A 405 -5.41 -23.96 -9.34
CA ILE A 405 -6.82 -23.76 -8.94
C ILE A 405 -7.80 -24.19 -10.03
N GLY A 406 -7.31 -24.84 -11.09
CA GLY A 406 -8.14 -25.27 -12.21
C GLY A 406 -7.53 -26.41 -13.00
N VAL A 407 -8.28 -26.85 -14.01
CA VAL A 407 -7.86 -27.84 -15.02
C VAL A 407 -8.08 -27.25 -16.40
N SER A 408 -7.33 -27.72 -17.40
CA SER A 408 -7.46 -27.21 -18.77
C SER A 408 -8.39 -28.08 -19.61
N VAL A 409 -9.18 -27.46 -20.50
CA VAL A 409 -9.91 -28.21 -21.53
C VAL A 409 -8.89 -28.82 -22.50
N LYS A 410 -8.88 -30.15 -22.60
CA LYS A 410 -7.91 -30.89 -23.43
C LYS A 410 -8.18 -30.61 -24.92
N ARG A 411 -7.22 -29.99 -25.60
CA ARG A 411 -7.25 -29.77 -27.07
C ARG A 411 -7.01 -31.05 -27.90
N GLY A 412 -7.01 -32.24 -27.27
CA GLY A 412 -6.62 -33.52 -27.89
C GLY A 412 -7.70 -34.21 -28.75
N HIS A 413 -8.92 -33.67 -28.79
CA HIS A 413 -10.03 -34.20 -29.60
C HIS A 413 -10.64 -33.08 -30.45
N CYS A 414 -9.85 -32.62 -31.43
CA CYS A 414 -10.31 -31.64 -32.40
C CYS A 414 -11.02 -32.34 -33.57
N LEU A 415 -12.22 -31.90 -33.91
CA LEU A 415 -12.93 -32.38 -35.10
C LEU A 415 -12.38 -31.66 -36.34
N PRO A 416 -12.19 -32.36 -37.48
CA PRO A 416 -11.94 -31.68 -38.75
C PRO A 416 -13.13 -30.78 -39.09
N ASN A 417 -12.86 -29.63 -39.72
CA ASN A 417 -13.87 -28.69 -40.19
C ASN A 417 -15.04 -29.43 -40.86
N PRO A 418 -16.32 -29.14 -40.50
CA PRO A 418 -17.45 -29.63 -41.26
C PRO A 418 -17.27 -29.27 -42.74
N ALA A 419 -17.38 -30.24 -43.64
CA ALA A 419 -17.20 -30.03 -45.07
C ALA A 419 -18.16 -28.92 -45.55
N GLY A 420 -17.61 -27.76 -45.92
CA GLY A 420 -18.36 -26.59 -46.41
C GLY A 420 -18.33 -25.33 -45.55
N SER A 421 -17.58 -25.27 -44.44
CA SER A 421 -17.35 -24.01 -43.70
C SER A 421 -16.12 -23.25 -44.21
N ASP A 422 -16.29 -21.96 -44.50
CA ASP A 422 -15.22 -21.04 -44.93
C ASP A 422 -14.25 -20.64 -43.79
N THR A 423 -14.40 -21.24 -42.60
CA THR A 423 -13.57 -20.93 -41.43
C THR A 423 -12.56 -22.05 -41.15
N ASN A 424 -11.29 -21.71 -40.94
CA ASN A 424 -10.23 -22.64 -40.48
C ASN A 424 -10.40 -23.02 -38.98
N GLU A 425 -11.63 -23.02 -38.46
CA GLU A 425 -11.89 -23.17 -37.02
C GLU A 425 -11.68 -24.62 -36.57
N VAL A 426 -10.85 -24.79 -35.53
CA VAL A 426 -10.59 -26.09 -34.90
C VAL A 426 -11.54 -26.23 -33.71
N LEU A 427 -12.59 -27.04 -33.88
CA LEU A 427 -13.61 -27.24 -32.86
C LEU A 427 -13.11 -28.15 -31.72
N VAL A 428 -13.35 -27.73 -30.47
CA VAL A 428 -13.23 -28.59 -29.30
C VAL A 428 -14.48 -29.46 -29.20
N SER A 429 -14.29 -30.78 -29.23
CA SER A 429 -15.39 -31.74 -29.17
C SER A 429 -16.14 -31.72 -27.82
N ARG A 430 -17.42 -32.09 -27.88
CA ARG A 430 -18.29 -32.36 -26.73
C ARG A 430 -17.66 -33.33 -25.72
N GLN A 431 -16.86 -34.30 -26.20
CA GLN A 431 -16.15 -35.24 -25.34
C GLN A 431 -15.12 -34.52 -24.47
N ALA A 432 -14.30 -33.64 -25.05
CA ALA A 432 -13.32 -32.85 -24.30
C ALA A 432 -13.98 -31.93 -23.28
N VAL A 433 -15.13 -31.33 -23.61
CA VAL A 433 -15.92 -30.52 -22.68
C VAL A 433 -16.47 -31.38 -21.53
N SER A 434 -17.10 -32.51 -21.84
CA SER A 434 -17.66 -33.43 -20.85
C SER A 434 -16.59 -33.97 -19.89
N GLU A 435 -15.46 -34.44 -20.43
CA GLU A 435 -14.33 -34.94 -19.64
C GLU A 435 -13.74 -33.82 -18.77
N GLY A 436 -13.55 -32.62 -19.31
CA GLY A 436 -13.05 -31.47 -18.55
C GLY A 436 -13.96 -31.08 -17.38
N VAL A 437 -15.29 -31.08 -17.61
CA VAL A 437 -16.28 -30.82 -16.53
C VAL A 437 -16.20 -31.91 -15.46
N ARG A 438 -16.16 -33.19 -15.85
CA ARG A 438 -16.03 -34.29 -14.88
C ARG A 438 -14.71 -34.22 -14.11
N GLU A 439 -13.61 -33.93 -14.79
CA GLU A 439 -12.28 -33.78 -14.18
C GLU A 439 -12.24 -32.66 -13.15
N LEU A 440 -12.85 -31.50 -13.43
CA LEU A 440 -12.97 -30.40 -12.47
C LEU A 440 -13.89 -30.73 -11.29
N MET A 441 -15.01 -31.42 -11.55
CA MET A 441 -16.10 -31.54 -10.57
C MET A 441 -15.92 -32.72 -9.61
N ILE A 442 -15.44 -33.87 -10.09
CA ILE A 442 -15.40 -35.12 -9.31
C ILE A 442 -14.03 -35.79 -9.23
N GLU A 443 -13.07 -35.45 -10.08
CA GLU A 443 -11.76 -36.09 -9.98
C GLU A 443 -10.90 -35.47 -8.88
N LYS A 444 -9.85 -36.19 -8.47
CA LYS A 444 -8.95 -35.73 -7.39
C LYS A 444 -8.34 -34.37 -7.71
N ILE A 445 -7.89 -34.16 -8.95
CA ILE A 445 -7.29 -32.89 -9.38
C ILE A 445 -8.25 -31.71 -9.23
N GLY A 446 -9.53 -31.90 -9.55
CA GLY A 446 -10.59 -30.91 -9.39
C GLY A 446 -10.92 -30.61 -7.93
N ARG A 447 -10.96 -31.63 -7.06
CA ARG A 447 -11.10 -31.44 -5.60
C ARG A 447 -9.93 -30.65 -5.01
N ASP A 448 -8.70 -31.04 -5.35
CA ASP A 448 -7.49 -30.35 -4.90
C ASP A 448 -7.48 -28.89 -5.41
N ALA A 449 -7.95 -28.65 -6.64
CA ALA A 449 -8.09 -27.31 -7.22
C ALA A 449 -9.11 -26.46 -6.46
N ARG A 450 -10.24 -27.03 -6.04
CA ARG A 450 -11.26 -26.35 -5.22
C ARG A 450 -10.70 -25.92 -3.86
N GLU A 451 -10.00 -26.82 -3.17
CA GLU A 451 -9.38 -26.50 -1.87
C GLU A 451 -8.38 -25.35 -1.98
N ARG A 452 -7.56 -25.35 -3.04
CA ARG A 452 -6.62 -24.26 -3.33
C ARG A 452 -7.32 -22.97 -3.71
N ALA A 453 -8.36 -23.01 -4.54
CA ALA A 453 -9.16 -21.85 -4.89
C ALA A 453 -9.77 -21.20 -3.63
N GLN A 454 -10.32 -22.01 -2.70
CA GLN A 454 -10.85 -21.53 -1.44
C GLN A 454 -9.78 -20.93 -0.52
N ALA A 455 -8.59 -21.53 -0.47
CA ALA A 455 -7.45 -21.00 0.29
C ALA A 455 -6.98 -19.66 -0.26
N LEU A 456 -6.77 -19.58 -1.57
CA LEU A 456 -6.36 -18.36 -2.24
C LEU A 456 -7.43 -17.27 -2.16
N GLY A 457 -8.71 -17.64 -2.20
CA GLY A 457 -9.83 -16.73 -1.98
C GLY A 457 -9.84 -16.11 -0.58
N ARG A 458 -9.38 -16.83 0.46
CA ARG A 458 -9.20 -16.26 1.80
C ARG A 458 -8.08 -15.23 1.80
N GLU A 459 -6.94 -15.53 1.18
CA GLU A 459 -5.81 -14.59 1.08
C GLU A 459 -6.17 -13.35 0.26
N ALA A 460 -6.87 -13.53 -0.85
CA ALA A 460 -7.37 -12.44 -1.70
C ALA A 460 -8.29 -11.48 -0.92
N ARG A 461 -9.20 -12.00 -0.09
CA ARG A 461 -10.06 -11.18 0.78
C ARG A 461 -9.28 -10.50 1.91
N LYS A 462 -8.28 -11.17 2.48
CA LYS A 462 -7.40 -10.56 3.49
C LYS A 462 -6.58 -9.41 2.90
N ALA A 463 -6.07 -9.57 1.68
CA ALA A 463 -5.21 -8.57 1.04
C ALA A 463 -5.85 -7.18 0.90
N VAL A 464 -7.17 -7.09 0.69
CA VAL A 464 -7.90 -5.80 0.57
C VAL A 464 -8.50 -5.31 1.89
N GLN A 465 -8.57 -6.18 2.89
CA GLN A 465 -8.91 -5.81 4.26
C GLN A 465 -7.79 -4.94 4.83
N GLN A 466 -8.05 -4.19 5.90
CA GLN A 466 -7.07 -3.26 6.41
C GLN A 466 -5.77 -3.97 6.81
N GLY A 467 -4.67 -3.35 6.39
CA GLY A 467 -3.30 -3.83 6.51
C GLY A 467 -2.92 -4.96 5.59
N GLY A 468 -3.92 -5.67 5.03
CA GLY A 468 -3.68 -6.57 3.93
C GLY A 468 -2.85 -5.87 2.86
N SER A 469 -2.00 -6.65 2.17
CA SER A 469 -0.97 -6.11 1.27
C SER A 469 -1.49 -5.03 0.31
N SER A 470 -2.70 -5.21 -0.20
CA SER A 470 -3.33 -4.31 -1.17
C SER A 470 -3.91 -3.05 -0.53
N HIS A 471 -4.45 -3.16 0.68
CA HIS A 471 -4.86 -2.00 1.48
C HIS A 471 -3.66 -1.16 1.92
N ASP A 472 -2.58 -1.81 2.31
CA ASP A 472 -1.32 -1.15 2.69
C ASP A 472 -0.72 -0.39 1.52
N ASN A 473 -0.67 -0.99 0.34
CA ASN A 473 -0.19 -0.33 -0.88
C ASN A 473 -1.09 0.85 -1.28
N LEU A 474 -2.41 0.77 -1.04
CA LEU A 474 -3.33 1.88 -1.22
C LEU A 474 -3.06 3.04 -0.26
N THR A 475 -2.65 2.74 0.98
CA THR A 475 -2.41 3.72 2.06
C THR A 475 -1.01 4.34 2.00
N LYS A 476 0.03 3.55 1.68
CA LYS A 476 1.43 3.99 1.51
C LYS A 476 1.61 5.00 0.38
N LEU A 477 0.66 5.06 -0.55
CA LEU A 477 0.51 6.18 -1.46
C LEU A 477 0.18 7.51 -0.72
N GLY A 478 0.43 7.67 0.60
CA GLY A 478 -0.05 8.79 1.43
C GLY A 478 0.61 9.18 2.79
N HIS A 479 1.79 8.71 3.25
CA HIS A 479 2.31 9.05 4.61
C HIS A 479 3.83 9.42 4.75
N THR A 480 4.15 10.56 5.39
CA THR A 480 5.46 11.00 6.00
C THR A 480 5.08 12.03 7.09
N LEU A 481 5.54 12.02 8.37
CA LEU A 481 4.69 12.62 9.45
C LEU A 481 5.24 13.74 10.38
N PRO A 482 6.39 13.71 11.09
CA PRO A 482 6.63 14.70 12.18
C PRO A 482 6.96 16.15 11.73
N LEU A 483 7.86 16.32 10.77
CA LEU A 483 8.10 17.63 10.15
C LEU A 483 6.87 18.10 9.35
N LEU A 484 6.05 17.15 8.86
CA LEU A 484 4.75 17.49 8.31
C LEU A 484 3.84 18.04 9.43
N ASP A 485 3.72 17.40 10.58
CA ASP A 485 2.93 17.91 11.72
C ASP A 485 3.38 19.34 12.17
N LEU A 486 4.68 19.65 12.13
CA LEU A 486 5.19 21.02 12.34
C LEU A 486 4.72 21.99 11.24
N SER A 487 4.89 21.61 9.98
CA SER A 487 4.44 22.42 8.85
C SER A 487 2.93 22.69 8.90
N LYS A 488 2.14 21.74 9.43
CA LYS A 488 0.70 21.88 9.70
C LYS A 488 0.43 22.93 10.76
N ALA A 489 1.15 22.86 11.88
CA ALA A 489 1.00 23.78 12.99
C ALA A 489 1.35 25.23 12.59
N LEU A 490 2.34 25.40 11.73
CA LEU A 490 2.73 26.69 11.14
C LEU A 490 1.71 27.18 10.10
N SER A 491 1.28 26.31 9.20
CA SER A 491 0.25 26.60 8.18
C SER A 491 -1.06 27.08 8.81
N ARG A 492 -1.50 26.48 9.92
CA ARG A 492 -2.68 26.94 10.68
C ARG A 492 -2.57 28.35 11.24
N ARG A 493 -1.34 28.85 11.43
CA ARG A 493 -1.04 30.23 11.84
C ARG A 493 -0.83 31.17 10.64
N LYS A 494 -1.19 30.72 9.43
CA LYS A 494 -1.02 31.43 8.16
C LYS A 494 0.45 31.76 7.86
N ILE A 495 1.38 30.95 8.37
CA ILE A 495 2.79 31.03 8.02
C ILE A 495 2.99 30.22 6.75
N LYS A 496 3.59 30.83 5.73
CA LYS A 496 4.02 30.14 4.52
C LYS A 496 5.17 29.19 4.86
N VAL A 497 5.02 27.92 4.51
CA VAL A 497 6.02 26.87 4.70
C VAL A 497 6.39 26.30 3.34
N THR A 498 7.68 26.19 3.04
CA THR A 498 8.14 25.45 1.88
C THR A 498 8.94 24.24 2.34
N ILE A 499 8.52 23.05 1.94
CA ILE A 499 9.22 21.80 2.20
C ILE A 499 10.15 21.54 1.03
N ILE A 500 11.46 21.64 1.29
CA ILE A 500 12.48 21.26 0.32
C ILE A 500 12.72 19.76 0.47
N THR A 501 12.56 19.00 -0.62
CA THR A 501 12.67 17.54 -0.60
C THR A 501 13.14 17.02 -1.96
N THR A 502 13.28 15.71 -2.11
CA THR A 502 13.74 15.06 -3.34
C THR A 502 12.55 14.51 -4.13
N PRO A 503 12.66 14.23 -5.44
CA PRO A 503 11.51 13.82 -6.26
C PRO A 503 10.76 12.60 -5.72
N SER A 504 11.46 11.58 -5.21
CA SER A 504 10.82 10.39 -4.63
C SER A 504 10.03 10.74 -3.36
N ASN A 505 10.61 11.55 -2.48
CA ASN A 505 9.97 11.95 -1.23
C ASN A 505 8.85 13.00 -1.44
N ALA A 506 9.00 13.91 -2.41
CA ALA A 506 7.96 14.86 -2.82
C ALA A 506 6.67 14.16 -3.17
N ARG A 507 6.78 13.02 -3.86
CA ARG A 507 5.65 12.20 -4.28
C ARG A 507 4.96 11.50 -3.10
N LEU A 508 5.71 11.15 -2.05
CA LEU A 508 5.15 10.60 -0.80
C LEU A 508 4.32 11.63 -0.03
N ILE A 509 4.66 12.92 -0.14
CA ILE A 509 4.05 14.01 0.66
C ILE A 509 3.20 14.99 -0.15
N SER A 510 3.09 14.80 -1.47
CA SER A 510 2.31 15.66 -2.37
C SER A 510 0.86 15.82 -1.91
N LYS A 511 0.22 14.72 -1.49
CA LYS A 511 -1.11 14.71 -0.88
C LYS A 511 -1.18 15.52 0.40
N TYR A 512 -0.16 15.44 1.25
CA TYR A 512 -0.13 16.21 2.48
C TYR A 512 -0.05 17.71 2.15
N VAL A 513 0.82 18.11 1.23
CA VAL A 513 0.99 19.52 0.84
C VAL A 513 -0.26 20.08 0.16
N ALA A 514 -0.89 19.31 -0.73
CA ALA A 514 -2.12 19.72 -1.42
C ALA A 514 -3.28 20.09 -0.46
N ASN A 515 -3.34 19.47 0.72
CA ASN A 515 -4.39 19.72 1.72
C ASN A 515 -4.13 20.95 2.61
N HIS A 516 -2.98 21.62 2.45
CA HIS A 516 -2.58 22.73 3.32
C HIS A 516 -2.14 23.94 2.48
N PRO A 517 -2.99 24.97 2.33
CA PRO A 517 -2.78 26.04 1.33
C PRO A 517 -1.56 26.93 1.58
N HIS A 518 -1.00 26.90 2.79
CA HIS A 518 0.21 27.63 3.14
C HIS A 518 1.48 26.76 3.09
N ILE A 519 1.39 25.52 2.63
CA ILE A 519 2.53 24.62 2.48
C ILE A 519 2.84 24.44 0.99
N HIS A 520 4.10 24.53 0.62
CA HIS A 520 4.60 24.39 -0.75
C HIS A 520 5.71 23.35 -0.81
N LEU A 521 5.98 22.82 -2.01
CA LEU A 521 7.11 21.92 -2.26
C LEU A 521 8.17 22.62 -3.10
N ALA A 522 9.43 22.33 -2.81
CA ALA A 522 10.55 22.63 -3.68
C ALA A 522 11.39 21.36 -3.84
N GLU A 523 11.47 20.85 -5.06
CA GLU A 523 12.19 19.61 -5.35
C GLU A 523 13.66 19.90 -5.67
N ILE A 524 14.56 19.15 -5.04
CA ILE A 524 16.00 19.14 -5.34
C ILE A 524 16.42 17.73 -5.78
N PRO A 525 17.19 17.58 -6.88
CA PRO A 525 17.57 16.27 -7.37
C PRO A 525 18.48 15.56 -6.35
N PHE A 526 18.17 14.30 -6.04
CA PHE A 526 19.06 13.48 -5.22
C PHE A 526 20.26 13.01 -6.06
N PRO A 527 21.49 13.10 -5.54
CA PRO A 527 22.69 12.72 -6.29
C PRO A 527 22.74 11.21 -6.52
N SER A 528 23.21 10.81 -7.71
CA SER A 528 23.66 9.43 -7.93
C SER A 528 25.04 9.26 -7.30
N VAL A 529 25.20 8.28 -6.40
CA VAL A 529 26.44 8.04 -5.66
C VAL A 529 26.82 6.57 -5.73
N ASP A 530 28.10 6.31 -6.00
CA ASP A 530 28.65 4.96 -6.03
C ASP A 530 28.42 4.25 -4.68
N GLY A 531 27.86 3.04 -4.75
CA GLY A 531 27.53 2.24 -3.56
C GLY A 531 26.12 2.45 -3.03
N LEU A 532 25.31 3.37 -3.55
CA LEU A 532 23.86 3.42 -3.27
C LEU A 532 23.05 2.83 -4.44
N PRO A 533 22.01 2.03 -4.18
CA PRO A 533 21.09 1.58 -5.22
C PRO A 533 20.42 2.76 -5.96
N GLU A 534 20.26 2.64 -7.28
CA GLU A 534 19.61 3.68 -8.10
C GLU A 534 18.17 3.94 -7.62
N GLY A 535 17.80 5.22 -7.48
CA GLY A 535 16.48 5.64 -6.99
C GLY A 535 16.30 5.56 -5.46
N CYS A 536 17.35 5.25 -4.69
CA CYS A 536 17.34 5.27 -3.24
C CYS A 536 17.47 6.70 -2.69
N GLU A 537 16.34 7.32 -2.36
CA GLU A 537 16.26 8.69 -1.82
C GLU A 537 15.72 8.72 -0.38
N ASN A 538 15.45 7.56 0.23
CA ASN A 538 14.91 7.43 1.57
C ASN A 538 15.59 6.29 2.35
N THR A 539 15.83 6.49 3.66
CA THR A 539 16.44 5.46 4.51
C THR A 539 15.61 4.17 4.62
N SER A 540 14.29 4.23 4.39
CA SER A 540 13.43 3.04 4.34
C SER A 540 13.65 2.18 3.08
N GLN A 541 14.36 2.70 2.08
CA GLN A 541 14.68 2.00 0.83
C GLN A 541 16.04 1.31 0.88
N LEU A 542 16.80 1.47 1.97
CA LEU A 542 18.10 0.84 2.15
C LEU A 542 17.92 -0.67 2.31
N ALA A 543 18.64 -1.45 1.50
CA ALA A 543 18.58 -2.90 1.56
C ALA A 543 19.25 -3.49 2.82
N SER A 544 20.18 -2.74 3.44
CA SER A 544 20.88 -3.09 4.66
C SER A 544 21.48 -1.83 5.31
N MET A 545 21.96 -1.93 6.56
CA MET A 545 22.62 -0.82 7.26
C MET A 545 24.01 -0.47 6.71
N GLU A 546 24.61 -1.30 5.85
CA GLU A 546 25.90 -1.00 5.22
C GLU A 546 25.82 0.23 4.31
N PHE A 547 24.62 0.48 3.75
CA PHE A 547 24.33 1.61 2.87
C PHE A 547 24.01 2.91 3.63
N TYR A 548 23.90 2.86 4.96
CA TYR A 548 23.48 4.02 5.77
C TYR A 548 24.48 5.17 5.72
N VAL A 549 25.78 4.88 5.86
CA VAL A 549 26.84 5.90 5.78
C VAL A 549 26.97 6.48 4.37
N PRO A 550 27.04 5.66 3.29
CA PRO A 550 26.95 6.16 1.93
C PRO A 550 25.74 7.08 1.68
N PHE A 551 24.56 6.73 2.22
CA PHE A 551 23.36 7.54 2.12
C PHE A 551 23.53 8.91 2.77
N LEU A 552 24.03 8.97 4.00
CA LEU A 552 24.30 10.23 4.70
C LEU A 552 25.29 11.10 3.90
N LEU A 553 26.38 10.53 3.42
CA LEU A 553 27.37 11.24 2.61
C LEU A 553 26.78 11.76 1.29
N ALA A 554 25.89 11.01 0.65
CA ALA A 554 25.16 11.46 -0.53
C ALA A 554 24.35 12.72 -0.23
N THR A 555 23.69 12.82 0.94
CA THR A 555 22.91 14.03 1.27
C THR A 555 23.74 15.31 1.28
N LYS A 556 25.06 15.27 1.57
CA LYS A 556 25.92 16.46 1.54
C LYS A 556 25.97 17.10 0.15
N GLN A 557 25.85 16.31 -0.92
CA GLN A 557 25.88 16.84 -2.29
C GLN A 557 24.61 17.64 -2.63
N LEU A 558 23.55 17.54 -1.82
CA LEU A 558 22.35 18.37 -1.92
C LEU A 558 22.59 19.83 -1.54
N GLN A 559 23.75 20.16 -0.94
CA GLN A 559 24.07 21.52 -0.53
C GLN A 559 23.97 22.53 -1.68
N LYS A 560 24.46 22.17 -2.88
CA LYS A 560 24.41 23.03 -4.06
C LYS A 560 22.98 23.30 -4.55
N PRO A 561 22.15 22.28 -4.84
CA PRO A 561 20.76 22.53 -5.24
C PRO A 561 19.94 23.18 -4.13
N PHE A 562 20.16 22.83 -2.85
CA PHE A 562 19.53 23.51 -1.72
C PHE A 562 19.84 25.01 -1.68
N ARG A 563 21.11 25.39 -1.88
CA ARG A 563 21.53 26.80 -1.97
C ARG A 563 20.80 27.54 -3.08
N GLN A 564 20.73 26.95 -4.28
CA GLN A 564 20.07 27.58 -5.43
C GLN A 564 18.58 27.85 -5.13
N VAL A 565 17.90 26.88 -4.52
CA VAL A 565 16.51 27.01 -4.11
C VAL A 565 16.35 28.09 -3.03
N LEU A 566 17.18 28.08 -1.99
CA LEU A 566 17.10 29.07 -0.90
C LEU A 566 17.39 30.49 -1.40
N GLN A 567 18.39 30.66 -2.28
CA GLN A 567 18.71 31.96 -2.88
C GLN A 567 17.55 32.49 -3.73
N SER A 568 16.94 31.63 -4.55
CA SER A 568 15.74 31.99 -5.32
C SER A 568 14.57 32.41 -4.42
N MET A 569 14.39 31.78 -3.26
CA MET A 569 13.36 32.17 -2.29
C MET A 569 13.62 33.52 -1.63
N LEU A 570 14.89 33.88 -1.39
CA LEU A 570 15.25 35.18 -0.81
C LEU A 570 15.01 36.35 -1.75
N GLU A 571 15.06 36.10 -3.05
CA GLU A 571 14.74 37.08 -4.10
C GLU A 571 13.22 37.22 -4.34
N SER A 572 12.40 36.38 -3.70
CA SER A 572 10.94 36.41 -3.85
C SER A 572 10.27 37.49 -2.99
N GLU A 573 9.00 37.80 -3.27
CA GLU A 573 8.20 38.76 -2.48
C GLU A 573 7.99 38.34 -1.02
N THR A 574 8.21 37.05 -0.71
CA THR A 574 8.06 36.49 0.64
C THR A 574 9.31 35.70 1.03
N PRO A 575 10.42 36.37 1.38
CA PRO A 575 11.64 35.68 1.77
C PRO A 575 11.42 34.81 3.02
N PRO A 576 12.10 33.66 3.14
CA PRO A 576 11.93 32.78 4.28
C PRO A 576 12.47 33.42 5.56
N LEU A 577 11.69 33.35 6.65
CA LEU A 577 12.10 33.84 7.98
C LEU A 577 13.22 32.98 8.60
N CYS A 578 13.21 31.68 8.31
CA CYS A 578 14.21 30.73 8.77
C CYS A 578 14.16 29.46 7.91
N VAL A 579 15.21 28.64 8.02
CA VAL A 579 15.21 27.24 7.57
C VAL A 579 15.09 26.34 8.80
N VAL A 580 14.14 25.40 8.78
CA VAL A 580 14.09 24.30 9.74
C VAL A 580 14.63 23.05 9.05
N SER A 581 15.72 22.47 9.54
CA SER A 581 16.31 21.27 8.95
C SER A 581 16.63 20.21 10.00
N ASP A 582 16.55 18.95 9.58
CA ASP A 582 16.85 17.80 10.43
C ASP A 582 18.32 17.84 10.89
N PHE A 583 18.61 17.30 12.08
CA PHE A 583 19.95 17.16 12.63
C PHE A 583 20.94 16.55 11.62
N PHE A 584 20.56 15.47 10.93
CA PHE A 584 21.45 14.74 10.02
C PHE A 584 21.82 15.55 8.77
N ILE A 585 21.13 16.64 8.44
CA ILE A 585 21.47 17.51 7.30
C ILE A 585 22.09 18.83 7.77
N GLY A 586 23.01 18.74 8.73
CA GLY A 586 23.80 19.86 9.26
C GLY A 586 24.52 20.69 8.20
N TRP A 587 24.83 20.10 7.04
CA TRP A 587 25.40 20.79 5.87
C TRP A 587 24.51 21.94 5.32
N THR A 588 23.25 22.04 5.77
CA THR A 588 22.38 23.20 5.51
C THR A 588 22.83 24.47 6.23
N LEU A 589 23.51 24.38 7.39
CA LEU A 589 23.92 25.56 8.17
C LEU A 589 24.86 26.49 7.39
N PRO A 590 25.97 26.04 6.79
CA PRO A 590 26.88 26.95 6.07
C PRO A 590 26.17 27.73 4.96
N VAL A 591 25.23 27.10 4.26
CA VAL A 591 24.43 27.75 3.21
C VAL A 591 23.50 28.82 3.81
N CYS A 592 22.87 28.52 4.94
CA CYS A 592 22.00 29.46 5.64
C CYS A 592 22.80 30.67 6.16
N GLN A 593 23.98 30.45 6.75
CA GLN A 593 24.86 31.52 7.22
C GLN A 593 25.35 32.42 6.08
N GLU A 594 25.77 31.81 4.97
CA GLU A 594 26.22 32.55 3.79
C GLU A 594 25.11 33.43 3.20
N LEU A 595 23.87 32.95 3.20
CA LEU A 595 22.71 33.67 2.68
C LEU A 595 22.01 34.55 3.74
N GLY A 596 22.54 34.61 4.98
CA GLY A 596 21.98 35.42 6.06
C GLY A 596 20.62 34.96 6.59
N VAL A 597 20.29 33.67 6.47
CA VAL A 597 19.03 33.07 6.93
C VAL A 597 19.24 32.30 8.24
N PRO A 598 18.44 32.52 9.29
CA PRO A 598 18.51 31.72 10.51
C PRO A 598 18.21 30.24 10.22
N ARG A 599 19.09 29.33 10.67
CA ARG A 599 18.80 27.89 10.71
C ARG A 599 18.32 27.48 12.10
N LEU A 600 17.18 26.80 12.15
CA LEU A 600 16.70 26.06 13.31
C LEU A 600 16.90 24.56 13.08
N VAL A 601 17.44 23.86 14.09
CA VAL A 601 17.54 22.40 14.04
C VAL A 601 16.24 21.76 14.50
N PHE A 602 15.84 20.67 13.85
CA PHE A 602 14.80 19.77 14.35
C PHE A 602 15.41 18.41 14.67
N HIS A 603 15.13 17.90 15.87
CA HIS A 603 15.65 16.64 16.38
C HIS A 603 14.55 15.62 16.59
N GLY A 604 14.91 14.34 16.48
CA GLY A 604 14.07 13.21 16.92
C GLY A 604 14.10 12.98 18.44
N MET A 605 14.60 13.91 19.25
CA MET A 605 14.93 13.73 20.66
C MET A 605 14.25 14.78 21.55
N GLY A 606 14.04 14.44 22.83
CA GLY A 606 13.66 15.40 23.89
C GLY A 606 14.84 16.26 24.34
N VAL A 607 14.57 17.30 25.14
CA VAL A 607 15.60 18.26 25.62
C VAL A 607 16.65 17.54 26.45
N LEU A 608 16.24 16.74 27.44
CA LEU A 608 17.18 16.02 28.29
C LEU A 608 18.06 15.05 27.51
N SER A 609 17.50 14.29 26.56
CA SER A 609 18.29 13.38 25.74
C SER A 609 19.36 14.13 24.93
N MET A 610 19.02 15.28 24.36
CA MET A 610 19.98 16.12 23.63
C MET A 610 21.06 16.71 24.54
N ALA A 611 20.68 17.21 25.72
CA ALA A 611 21.64 17.76 26.69
C ALA A 611 22.64 16.68 27.13
N ILE A 612 22.17 15.46 27.41
CA ILE A 612 23.02 14.32 27.77
C ILE A 612 23.98 13.97 26.63
N CYS A 613 23.48 13.85 25.39
CA CYS A 613 24.33 13.50 24.25
C CYS A 613 25.40 14.56 23.97
N LYS A 614 25.04 15.85 24.03
CA LYS A 614 25.98 16.96 23.84
C LYS A 614 27.01 17.05 24.96
N SER A 615 26.58 16.81 26.20
CA SER A 615 27.48 16.74 27.35
C SER A 615 28.46 15.58 27.20
N ALA A 616 28.01 14.40 26.80
CA ALA A 616 28.88 13.25 26.59
C ALA A 616 29.87 13.44 25.43
N TRP A 617 29.49 14.18 24.38
CA TRP A 617 30.46 14.58 23.35
C TRP A 617 31.53 15.55 23.86
N SER A 618 31.14 16.42 24.79
CA SER A 618 32.04 17.42 25.38
C SER A 618 32.93 16.81 26.48
N TYR A 619 32.47 15.74 27.12
CA TYR A 619 33.14 15.05 28.21
C TYR A 619 33.25 13.56 27.91
N LEU A 620 34.45 13.11 27.53
CA LEU A 620 34.72 11.70 27.26
C LEU A 620 34.48 10.85 28.52
N PRO A 621 33.66 9.78 28.44
CA PRO A 621 33.75 8.70 29.41
C PRO A 621 35.18 8.11 29.37
N ASP A 622 35.81 7.84 30.52
CA ASP A 622 37.11 7.15 30.57
C ASP A 622 37.02 5.86 29.71
N PRO A 623 37.93 5.64 28.74
CA PRO A 623 37.89 4.47 27.86
C PRO A 623 37.96 3.12 28.61
N LYS A 624 38.25 3.13 29.92
CA LYS A 624 38.19 1.96 30.80
C LYS A 624 36.79 1.67 31.35
N LEU A 625 35.81 2.54 31.15
CA LEU A 625 34.45 2.36 31.65
C LEU A 625 33.80 1.17 30.95
N THR A 626 33.29 0.27 31.76
CA THR A 626 32.43 -0.83 31.33
C THR A 626 31.00 -0.32 31.09
N SER A 627 30.15 -1.18 30.51
CA SER A 627 28.71 -0.91 30.30
C SER A 627 27.92 -0.54 31.56
N PHE A 628 28.48 -0.80 32.75
CA PHE A 628 27.81 -0.66 34.04
C PHE A 628 28.35 0.49 34.88
N ASP A 629 29.50 1.05 34.49
CA ASP A 629 30.09 2.12 35.26
C ASP A 629 29.27 3.40 35.09
N PRO A 630 28.98 4.12 36.20
CA PRO A 630 28.31 5.40 36.15
C PRO A 630 29.06 6.42 35.30
N ILE A 631 28.33 7.14 34.46
CA ILE A 631 28.81 8.32 33.75
C ILE A 631 28.37 9.55 34.53
N GLU A 632 29.34 10.36 34.93
CA GLU A 632 29.10 11.70 35.44
C GLU A 632 29.23 12.72 34.31
N LEU A 633 28.24 13.61 34.19
CA LEU A 633 28.20 14.66 33.19
C LEU A 633 28.30 16.01 33.90
N PRO A 634 29.49 16.66 33.89
CA PRO A 634 29.69 17.93 34.59
C PRO A 634 28.67 18.99 34.14
N GLY A 635 28.03 19.65 35.10
CA GLY A 635 27.08 20.73 34.84
C GLY A 635 25.68 20.27 34.42
N LEU A 636 25.39 18.97 34.42
CA LEU A 636 24.06 18.43 34.11
C LEU A 636 23.51 17.62 35.29
N GLU A 637 22.47 18.15 35.95
CA GLU A 637 21.81 17.47 37.07
C GLU A 637 20.84 16.40 36.56
N LEU A 638 21.25 15.13 36.65
CA LEU A 638 20.42 14.01 36.22
C LEU A 638 19.53 13.50 37.37
N PRO A 639 18.26 13.18 37.10
CA PRO A 639 17.39 12.54 38.09
C PRO A 639 17.69 11.05 38.32
N PHE A 640 18.70 10.51 37.62
CA PHE A 640 19.08 9.10 37.64
C PHE A 640 20.58 8.95 37.37
N THR A 641 21.12 7.78 37.71
CA THR A 641 22.48 7.39 37.31
C THR A 641 22.47 6.88 35.88
N LEU A 642 23.35 7.44 35.06
CA LEU A 642 23.55 7.08 33.66
C LEU A 642 24.73 6.10 33.54
N THR A 643 24.67 5.12 32.64
CA THR A 643 25.84 4.30 32.28
C THR A 643 26.10 4.34 30.77
N THR A 644 27.24 3.79 30.32
CA THR A 644 27.54 3.70 28.88
C THR A 644 26.54 2.83 28.12
N ALA A 645 25.83 1.91 28.78
CA ALA A 645 24.75 1.13 28.16
C ALA A 645 23.47 1.95 27.86
N ASP A 646 23.29 3.08 28.54
CA ASP A 646 22.16 3.99 28.31
C ASP A 646 22.41 4.96 27.16
N MET A 647 23.65 5.04 26.66
CA MET A 647 24.08 6.06 25.71
C MET A 647 24.04 5.58 24.25
N PRO A 648 23.63 6.44 23.30
CA PRO A 648 23.73 6.10 21.89
C PRO A 648 25.20 5.98 21.46
N ALA A 649 25.50 4.98 20.63
CA ALA A 649 26.86 4.73 20.15
C ALA A 649 27.51 5.95 19.48
N GLY A 650 26.74 6.75 18.74
CA GLY A 650 27.23 7.99 18.12
C GLY A 650 27.64 9.07 19.15
N ALA A 651 27.02 9.11 20.34
CA ALA A 651 27.42 10.01 21.42
C ALA A 651 28.72 9.56 22.10
N LEU A 652 28.92 8.25 22.21
CA LEU A 652 30.14 7.67 22.80
C LEU A 652 31.34 7.71 21.86
N ASN A 653 31.11 7.49 20.56
CA ASN A 653 32.16 7.33 19.56
C ASN A 653 32.41 8.57 18.70
N GLY A 654 31.66 9.66 18.89
CA GLY A 654 31.69 10.84 18.02
C GLY A 654 33.03 11.58 17.92
N GLN A 655 34.03 11.21 18.72
CA GLN A 655 35.40 11.73 18.61
C GLN A 655 36.36 10.81 17.82
N ASN A 656 35.92 9.60 17.44
CA ASN A 656 36.67 8.71 16.57
C ASN A 656 36.56 9.17 15.12
N LEU A 657 37.34 10.18 14.73
CA LEU A 657 37.30 10.77 13.40
C LEU A 657 37.83 9.84 12.29
N ASP A 658 38.39 8.68 12.64
CA ASP A 658 38.77 7.64 11.67
C ASP A 658 37.56 6.82 11.17
N ASP A 659 36.43 6.87 11.89
CA ASP A 659 35.17 6.25 11.48
C ASP A 659 34.29 7.26 10.69
N PRO A 660 33.93 6.96 9.42
CA PRO A 660 33.17 7.90 8.58
C PRO A 660 31.80 8.30 9.14
N PHE A 661 31.15 7.41 9.91
CA PHE A 661 29.89 7.74 10.57
C PHE A 661 30.11 8.74 11.70
N SER A 662 31.09 8.50 12.56
CA SER A 662 31.47 9.37 13.66
C SER A 662 31.92 10.75 13.16
N GLN A 663 32.68 10.81 12.07
CA GLN A 663 33.03 12.07 11.40
C GLN A 663 31.78 12.83 10.93
N TYR A 664 30.83 12.15 10.27
CA TYR A 664 29.58 12.76 9.82
C TYR A 664 28.76 13.34 10.99
N ILE A 665 28.66 12.57 12.07
CA ILE A 665 27.94 12.95 13.28
C ILE A 665 28.60 14.14 13.97
N ALA A 666 29.94 14.21 14.00
CA ALA A 666 30.68 15.35 14.55
C ALA A 666 30.36 16.64 13.76
N GLU A 667 30.39 16.59 12.42
CA GLU A 667 30.03 17.73 11.57
C GLU A 667 28.56 18.17 11.78
N ALA A 668 27.64 17.20 11.88
CA ALA A 668 26.23 17.49 12.17
C ALA A 668 26.06 18.12 13.57
N GLY A 669 26.81 17.63 14.56
CA GLY A 669 26.86 18.16 15.93
C GLY A 669 27.38 19.59 15.99
N GLU A 670 28.46 19.89 15.26
CA GLU A 670 29.00 21.25 15.11
C GLU A 670 27.97 22.18 14.45
N ALA A 671 27.34 21.74 13.37
CA ALA A 671 26.30 22.52 12.72
C ALA A 671 25.09 22.75 13.63
N ASP A 672 24.75 21.80 14.49
CA ASP A 672 23.66 21.95 15.44
C ASP A 672 23.94 23.05 16.48
N VAL A 673 25.07 22.99 17.19
CA VAL A 673 25.39 24.00 18.23
C VAL A 673 25.59 25.42 17.67
N ASN A 674 25.99 25.53 16.40
CA ASN A 674 26.14 26.82 15.70
C ASN A 674 24.86 27.28 14.98
N SER A 675 23.73 26.59 15.16
CA SER A 675 22.43 27.02 14.63
C SER A 675 21.83 28.16 15.46
N TRP A 676 20.80 28.82 14.93
CA TRP A 676 20.08 29.90 15.63
C TRP A 676 19.28 29.38 16.84
N GLY A 677 19.05 28.07 16.88
CA GLY A 677 18.53 27.33 18.02
C GLY A 677 17.85 26.05 17.55
N VAL A 678 16.97 25.49 18.39
CA VAL A 678 16.39 24.16 18.14
C VAL A 678 14.89 24.12 18.43
N ILE A 679 14.14 23.53 17.50
CA ILE A 679 12.73 23.19 17.70
C ILE A 679 12.67 21.77 18.26
N VAL A 680 12.02 21.63 19.42
CA VAL A 680 11.89 20.37 20.13
C VAL A 680 10.44 19.92 20.11
N ASN A 681 10.19 18.73 19.57
CA ASN A 681 8.90 18.07 19.69
C ASN A 681 8.76 17.49 21.11
N SER A 682 8.59 18.35 22.11
CA SER A 682 8.31 18.02 23.50
C SER A 682 7.51 19.17 24.13
N ILE A 683 7.11 19.02 25.38
CA ILE A 683 6.43 20.07 26.14
C ILE A 683 7.36 20.64 27.22
N GLU A 684 7.25 21.94 27.44
CA GLU A 684 8.08 22.64 28.42
C GLU A 684 7.90 22.02 29.82
N GLU A 685 6.70 21.58 30.18
CA GLU A 685 6.40 21.00 31.48
C GLU A 685 7.16 19.70 31.79
N LEU A 686 7.65 18.98 30.77
CA LEU A 686 8.50 17.80 30.96
C LEU A 686 9.99 18.19 31.06
N GLU A 687 10.38 19.24 30.34
CA GLU A 687 11.77 19.50 29.99
C GLU A 687 12.35 20.75 30.66
N ARG A 688 11.52 21.60 31.28
CA ARG A 688 11.87 22.96 31.73
C ARG A 688 13.19 23.04 32.49
N LYS A 689 13.43 22.11 33.41
CA LYS A 689 14.64 22.10 34.24
C LYS A 689 15.94 21.92 33.44
N HIS A 690 15.85 21.32 32.26
CA HIS A 690 17.00 20.95 31.42
C HIS A 690 17.17 21.85 30.20
N ILE A 691 16.20 22.73 29.91
CA ILE A 691 16.29 23.70 28.82
C ILE A 691 17.55 24.56 28.95
N PRO A 692 17.88 25.17 30.11
CA PRO A 692 19.09 25.98 30.22
C PRO A 692 20.38 25.18 29.98
N SER A 693 20.44 23.92 30.43
CA SER A 693 21.58 23.04 30.20
C SER A 693 21.75 22.71 28.72
N LEU A 694 20.66 22.52 27.97
CA LEU A 694 20.72 22.35 26.52
C LEU A 694 21.15 23.63 25.81
N GLU A 695 20.57 24.77 26.19
CA GLU A 695 20.85 26.09 25.60
C GLU A 695 22.32 26.50 25.80
N ALA A 696 22.94 26.11 26.92
CA ALA A 696 24.36 26.38 27.20
C ALA A 696 25.34 25.76 26.18
N PHE A 697 24.92 24.76 25.40
CA PHE A 697 25.75 24.20 24.34
C PHE A 697 25.71 25.01 23.04
N TYR A 698 24.73 25.90 22.85
CA TYR A 698 24.63 26.68 21.63
C TYR A 698 25.61 27.85 21.67
N THR A 699 26.39 28.00 20.60
CA THR A 699 27.42 29.04 20.48
C THR A 699 26.87 30.35 19.93
N THR A 700 25.75 30.27 19.20
CA THR A 700 25.05 31.44 18.66
C THR A 700 24.46 32.27 19.79
N PRO A 701 24.83 33.56 19.94
CA PRO A 701 24.29 34.40 21.01
C PRO A 701 22.76 34.48 20.97
N GLY A 702 22.13 34.14 22.09
CA GLY A 702 20.67 34.17 22.23
C GLY A 702 19.94 32.98 21.62
N ALA A 703 20.64 31.94 21.17
CA ALA A 703 20.02 30.69 20.74
C ALA A 703 19.24 30.03 21.89
N LYS A 704 18.09 29.44 21.54
CA LYS A 704 17.15 28.85 22.50
C LYS A 704 16.65 27.48 22.05
N ALA A 705 16.05 26.75 22.97
CA ALA A 705 15.29 25.54 22.69
C ALA A 705 13.78 25.78 22.83
N TRP A 706 13.02 25.58 21.75
CA TRP A 706 11.57 25.80 21.73
C TRP A 706 10.82 24.46 21.80
N CYS A 707 10.22 24.16 22.95
CA CYS A 707 9.35 23.00 23.15
C CYS A 707 7.95 23.28 22.56
N VAL A 708 7.71 22.82 21.33
CA VAL A 708 6.48 23.11 20.57
C VAL A 708 5.55 21.90 20.42
N GLY A 709 5.92 20.75 20.98
CA GLY A 709 5.20 19.48 20.83
C GLY A 709 4.02 19.30 21.79
N PRO A 710 3.39 18.11 21.80
CA PRO A 710 3.51 17.07 20.78
C PRO A 710 2.82 17.54 19.49
N LEU A 711 3.58 17.62 18.39
CA LEU A 711 3.14 18.26 17.15
C LEU A 711 1.89 17.60 16.53
N PHE A 712 1.73 16.29 16.70
CA PHE A 712 0.55 15.56 16.22
C PHE A 712 -0.76 15.96 16.91
N LEU A 713 -0.71 16.61 18.08
CA LEU A 713 -1.92 17.02 18.82
C LEU A 713 -2.51 18.35 18.32
N TYR A 714 -1.80 19.08 17.45
CA TYR A 714 -2.31 20.36 16.90
C TYR A 714 -3.61 20.17 16.10
N ASP A 715 -3.93 18.93 15.72
CA ASP A 715 -5.20 18.54 15.06
C ASP A 715 -6.45 18.75 15.91
N ARG A 716 -6.30 18.90 17.23
CA ARG A 716 -7.43 18.99 18.17
C ARG A 716 -7.78 20.41 18.64
N MET A 717 -7.23 21.48 18.03
CA MET A 717 -7.39 22.86 18.54
C MET A 717 -8.82 23.46 18.41
N ASN A 718 -9.71 22.90 17.59
CA ASN A 718 -11.07 23.45 17.36
C ASN A 718 -12.19 22.70 18.12
N GLY A 719 -12.05 22.53 19.44
CA GLY A 719 -13.19 22.22 20.33
C GLY A 719 -13.72 20.78 20.40
N ASP A 720 -13.17 19.82 19.65
CA ASP A 720 -13.60 18.41 19.69
C ASP A 720 -12.88 17.60 20.79
N SER A 721 -12.64 18.21 21.96
CA SER A 721 -11.84 17.66 23.07
C SER A 721 -12.40 16.40 23.74
N GLN A 722 -13.55 15.89 23.29
CA GLN A 722 -14.20 14.68 23.80
C GLN A 722 -14.30 13.52 22.78
N LYS A 723 -13.89 13.69 21.51
CA LYS A 723 -13.93 12.60 20.53
C LYS A 723 -12.57 11.87 20.40
N PRO A 724 -12.56 10.55 20.14
CA PRO A 724 -11.34 9.80 19.83
C PRO A 724 -10.57 10.44 18.66
N ILE A 725 -9.26 10.17 18.56
CA ILE A 725 -8.49 10.51 17.34
C ILE A 725 -9.13 9.75 16.18
N THR A 726 -9.95 10.42 15.38
CA THR A 726 -10.31 9.95 14.06
C THR A 726 -9.38 10.63 13.08
N ASN A 727 -8.27 9.97 12.77
CA ASN A 727 -7.78 10.10 11.41
C ASN A 727 -8.90 9.56 10.52
N ASN A 728 -9.30 10.27 9.47
CA ASN A 728 -10.32 9.80 8.50
C ASN A 728 -9.84 8.60 7.65
N TYR A 729 -8.91 7.80 8.19
CA TYR A 729 -8.27 6.63 7.60
C TYR A 729 -8.52 5.37 8.45
N THR A 730 -9.69 5.24 9.07
CA THR A 730 -10.07 4.01 9.78
C THR A 730 -10.53 2.98 8.76
N SER A 731 -9.77 1.93 8.55
CA SER A 731 -10.18 0.80 7.73
C SER A 731 -10.74 -0.35 8.58
N GLN A 732 -11.05 -1.50 7.99
CA GLN A 732 -11.86 -2.53 8.64
C GLN A 732 -11.12 -3.34 9.73
N ASP A 733 -9.79 -3.38 9.78
CA ASP A 733 -8.99 -4.13 10.79
C ASP A 733 -8.45 -3.24 11.91
N CYS A 734 -8.30 -1.94 11.73
CA CYS A 734 -8.42 -0.96 12.81
C CYS A 734 -9.85 -1.02 13.29
N SER A 735 -10.88 -1.17 12.44
CA SER A 735 -12.22 -1.45 12.98
C SER A 735 -12.30 -2.79 13.73
N LYS A 736 -11.60 -3.87 13.34
CA LYS A 736 -11.57 -5.15 14.09
C LYS A 736 -10.68 -5.11 15.33
N VAL A 737 -9.52 -4.45 15.27
CA VAL A 737 -8.63 -4.22 16.40
C VAL A 737 -9.34 -3.32 17.39
N MET A 738 -9.92 -2.21 16.95
CA MET A 738 -10.72 -1.30 17.78
C MET A 738 -11.98 -2.00 18.29
N GLN A 739 -12.70 -2.80 17.50
CA GLN A 739 -13.83 -3.61 17.97
C GLN A 739 -13.39 -4.69 18.97
N TRP A 740 -12.24 -5.33 18.75
CA TRP A 740 -11.67 -6.28 19.69
C TRP A 740 -11.34 -5.57 21.00
N LEU A 741 -10.73 -4.39 20.93
CA LEU A 741 -10.44 -3.52 22.07
C LEU A 741 -11.73 -3.06 22.77
N ASP A 742 -12.79 -2.70 22.04
CA ASP A 742 -14.12 -2.35 22.57
C ASP A 742 -14.69 -3.50 23.41
N ASN A 743 -14.49 -4.75 22.94
CA ASN A 743 -14.89 -5.95 23.67
C ASN A 743 -14.01 -6.27 24.88
N GLN A 744 -12.85 -5.62 25.04
CA GLN A 744 -11.96 -5.77 26.20
C GLN A 744 -12.15 -4.65 27.23
N VAL A 745 -13.13 -3.75 27.04
CA VAL A 745 -13.44 -2.71 28.02
C VAL A 745 -14.08 -3.38 29.24
N MET A 746 -13.21 -3.78 30.18
CA MET A 746 -13.46 -4.44 31.47
C MET A 746 -13.53 -5.98 31.43
N PRO A 747 -12.86 -6.71 32.37
CA PRO A 747 -12.08 -6.19 33.50
C PRO A 747 -10.55 -6.08 33.26
N ASP A 748 -9.97 -6.77 32.28
CA ASP A 748 -8.51 -6.89 32.16
C ASP A 748 -7.91 -5.88 31.16
N PRO A 749 -6.91 -5.07 31.57
CA PRO A 749 -6.26 -4.12 30.67
C PRO A 749 -5.39 -4.82 29.61
N VAL A 750 -5.35 -4.25 28.41
CA VAL A 750 -4.59 -4.76 27.27
C VAL A 750 -3.18 -4.16 27.23
N ILE A 751 -2.15 -4.98 27.05
CA ILE A 751 -0.79 -4.56 26.70
C ILE A 751 -0.67 -4.44 25.17
N TYR A 752 -0.45 -3.23 24.68
CA TYR A 752 -0.12 -3.00 23.27
C TYR A 752 1.37 -3.24 23.04
N VAL A 753 1.75 -3.90 21.96
CA VAL A 753 3.15 -4.20 21.63
C VAL A 753 3.43 -3.80 20.18
N SER A 754 4.35 -2.86 19.99
CA SER A 754 4.80 -2.40 18.67
C SER A 754 6.21 -1.81 18.74
N PHE A 755 7.06 -2.23 17.80
CA PHE A 755 8.45 -1.75 17.69
C PHE A 755 8.66 -0.78 16.52
N GLY A 756 7.59 -0.29 15.90
CA GLY A 756 7.67 0.66 14.78
C GLY A 756 8.13 0.02 13.46
N THR A 757 8.32 0.84 12.42
CA THR A 757 8.58 0.36 11.05
C THR A 757 10.05 0.15 10.71
N GLN A 758 10.96 0.72 11.50
CA GLN A 758 12.41 0.69 11.27
C GLN A 758 13.14 -0.40 12.08
N ALA A 759 12.54 -0.91 13.17
CA ALA A 759 13.15 -1.99 13.95
C ALA A 759 12.98 -3.34 13.23
N ASP A 760 14.07 -4.07 13.05
CA ASP A 760 14.04 -5.45 12.58
C ASP A 760 14.14 -6.40 13.77
N VAL A 761 13.07 -7.15 14.03
CA VAL A 761 12.96 -8.08 15.16
C VAL A 761 13.02 -9.50 14.62
N THR A 762 14.01 -10.27 15.07
CA THR A 762 14.20 -11.64 14.59
C THR A 762 13.06 -12.57 15.01
N ASP A 763 12.85 -13.61 14.21
CA ASP A 763 11.85 -14.64 14.48
C ASP A 763 12.05 -15.28 15.88
N ALA A 764 13.30 -15.57 16.26
CA ALA A 764 13.62 -16.08 17.60
C ALA A 764 13.23 -15.10 18.71
N GLN A 765 13.38 -13.79 18.49
CA GLN A 765 12.97 -12.78 19.46
C GLN A 765 11.45 -12.63 19.54
N LEU A 766 10.75 -12.73 18.40
CA LEU A 766 9.28 -12.75 18.35
C LEU A 766 8.70 -13.98 19.05
N ASP A 767 9.37 -15.14 18.99
CA ASP A 767 9.00 -16.32 19.77
C ASP A 767 9.02 -16.01 21.27
N GLU A 768 10.11 -15.46 21.79
CA GLU A 768 10.21 -15.10 23.21
C GLU A 768 9.19 -14.02 23.62
N VAL A 769 8.88 -13.06 22.73
CA VAL A 769 7.81 -12.08 22.95
C VAL A 769 6.47 -12.77 23.08
N ALA A 770 6.14 -13.68 22.15
CA ALA A 770 4.89 -14.41 22.18
C ALA A 770 4.77 -15.25 23.47
N TYR A 771 5.78 -16.03 23.81
CA TYR A 771 5.76 -16.80 25.05
C TYR A 771 5.67 -15.90 26.29
N GLY A 772 6.37 -14.77 26.31
CA GLY A 772 6.31 -13.83 27.42
C GLY A 772 4.93 -13.20 27.60
N LEU A 773 4.24 -12.88 26.49
CA LEU A 773 2.86 -12.39 26.50
C LEU A 773 1.90 -13.46 27.03
N GLU A 774 2.01 -14.71 26.57
CA GLU A 774 1.17 -15.80 27.05
C GLU A 774 1.36 -16.08 28.54
N GLU A 775 2.61 -16.20 28.99
CA GLU A 775 2.96 -16.45 30.38
C GLU A 775 2.57 -15.29 31.30
N SER A 776 2.51 -14.05 30.78
CA SER A 776 2.09 -12.89 31.56
C SER A 776 0.66 -12.99 32.07
N GLY A 777 -0.22 -13.64 31.29
CA GLY A 777 -1.65 -13.80 31.56
C GLY A 777 -2.51 -12.59 31.21
N PHE A 778 -1.94 -11.48 30.72
CA PHE A 778 -2.69 -10.28 30.33
C PHE A 778 -3.23 -10.36 28.92
N LEU A 779 -4.28 -9.58 28.65
CA LEU A 779 -4.73 -9.35 27.30
C LEU A 779 -3.66 -8.59 26.51
N PHE A 780 -3.40 -8.97 25.26
CA PHE A 780 -2.38 -8.29 24.46
C PHE A 780 -2.82 -7.98 23.03
N LEU A 781 -2.26 -6.92 22.47
CA LEU A 781 -2.30 -6.60 21.04
C LEU A 781 -0.86 -6.53 20.53
N LEU A 782 -0.43 -7.52 19.75
CA LEU A 782 0.93 -7.59 19.20
C LEU A 782 0.92 -7.26 17.70
N VAL A 783 1.66 -6.22 17.32
CA VAL A 783 1.87 -5.85 15.91
C VAL A 783 3.18 -6.46 15.40
N VAL A 784 3.11 -7.30 14.36
CA VAL A 784 4.26 -8.04 13.83
C VAL A 784 4.55 -7.64 12.38
N ARG A 785 5.77 -7.15 12.11
CA ARG A 785 6.20 -6.82 10.73
C ARG A 785 6.67 -8.02 9.93
N SER A 786 7.34 -8.98 10.57
CA SER A 786 7.87 -10.17 9.89
C SER A 786 6.72 -10.92 9.23
N LYS A 787 6.74 -11.08 7.90
CA LYS A 787 5.76 -11.92 7.17
C LYS A 787 6.14 -13.40 7.21
N ALA A 788 7.38 -13.73 7.60
CA ALA A 788 7.91 -15.09 7.63
C ALA A 788 7.75 -15.77 9.00
N TRP A 789 7.74 -14.98 10.09
CA TRP A 789 7.55 -15.49 11.43
C TRP A 789 6.19 -16.16 11.60
N ASN A 790 6.15 -17.36 12.19
CA ASN A 790 4.92 -18.02 12.60
C ASN A 790 4.90 -18.20 14.11
N LEU A 791 3.70 -18.14 14.70
CA LEU A 791 3.55 -18.37 16.13
C LEU A 791 4.05 -19.79 16.49
N PRO A 792 4.83 -19.96 17.57
CA PRO A 792 5.30 -21.28 17.99
C PRO A 792 4.17 -22.30 18.17
N SER A 793 4.42 -23.52 17.70
CA SER A 793 3.44 -24.63 17.76
C SER A 793 2.88 -24.84 19.16
N GLY A 794 1.55 -24.85 19.28
CA GLY A 794 0.83 -25.05 20.54
C GLY A 794 0.61 -23.78 21.36
N LEU A 795 1.21 -22.64 20.99
CA LEU A 795 0.96 -21.36 21.66
C LEU A 795 -0.35 -20.71 21.21
N GLU A 796 -0.80 -20.99 19.97
CA GLU A 796 -2.08 -20.49 19.42
C GLU A 796 -3.29 -20.88 20.29
N GLU A 797 -3.39 -22.16 20.66
CA GLU A 797 -4.47 -22.64 21.55
C GLU A 797 -4.36 -22.04 22.96
N LYS A 798 -3.15 -21.82 23.48
CA LYS A 798 -2.93 -21.21 24.80
C LYS A 798 -3.30 -19.73 24.84
N MET A 799 -3.12 -19.02 23.73
CA MET A 799 -3.40 -17.59 23.55
C MET A 799 -4.83 -17.30 23.09
N LYS A 800 -5.61 -18.32 22.73
CA LYS A 800 -6.97 -18.18 22.21
C LYS A 800 -7.85 -17.39 23.18
N GLY A 801 -8.38 -16.26 22.71
CA GLY A 801 -9.20 -15.35 23.53
C GLY A 801 -8.42 -14.46 24.49
N LYS A 802 -7.08 -14.58 24.57
CA LYS A 802 -6.21 -13.78 25.43
C LYS A 802 -5.43 -12.70 24.69
N GLY A 803 -5.40 -12.68 23.36
CA GLY A 803 -4.72 -11.61 22.65
C GLY A 803 -4.94 -11.64 21.16
N LEU A 804 -4.61 -10.52 20.53
CA LEU A 804 -4.72 -10.29 19.10
C LEU A 804 -3.32 -10.05 18.53
N ILE A 805 -2.90 -10.90 17.59
CA ILE A 805 -1.69 -10.68 16.80
C ILE A 805 -2.12 -10.14 15.45
N THR A 806 -1.59 -8.98 15.07
CA THR A 806 -1.88 -8.36 13.77
C THR A 806 -0.59 -8.12 13.00
N ARG A 807 -0.59 -8.38 11.70
CA ARG A 807 0.51 -8.03 10.78
C ARG A 807 0.23 -6.76 9.99
N GLU A 808 -0.95 -6.21 10.23
CA GLU A 808 -1.57 -5.12 9.52
C GLU A 808 -1.09 -3.78 10.10
N TRP A 809 -1.02 -2.75 9.24
CA TRP A 809 -0.79 -1.40 9.72
C TRP A 809 -1.91 -1.00 10.68
N VAL A 810 -1.53 -0.42 11.81
CA VAL A 810 -2.47 0.07 12.82
C VAL A 810 -2.27 1.56 13.09
N ASP A 811 -3.37 2.27 13.36
CA ASP A 811 -3.29 3.62 13.89
C ASP A 811 -2.89 3.54 15.37
N GLN A 812 -1.57 3.55 15.60
CA GLN A 812 -0.98 3.50 16.94
C GLN A 812 -1.55 4.57 17.87
N ARG A 813 -1.83 5.78 17.35
CA ARG A 813 -2.37 6.89 18.15
C ARG A 813 -3.80 6.60 18.59
N GLN A 814 -4.61 6.00 17.72
CA GLN A 814 -5.97 5.57 18.03
C GLN A 814 -5.98 4.43 19.05
N ILE A 815 -5.14 3.41 18.87
CA ILE A 815 -4.98 2.30 19.82
C ILE A 815 -4.58 2.82 21.19
N LEU A 816 -3.51 3.61 21.29
CA LEU A 816 -3.03 4.15 22.56
C LEU A 816 -4.10 5.02 23.25
N SER A 817 -4.95 5.70 22.49
CA SER A 817 -6.05 6.49 23.02
C SER A 817 -7.26 5.66 23.49
N HIS A 818 -7.27 4.35 23.23
CA HIS A 818 -8.41 3.48 23.54
C HIS A 818 -8.44 3.10 25.04
N PRO A 819 -9.61 3.17 25.72
CA PRO A 819 -9.71 2.89 27.15
C PRO A 819 -9.24 1.50 27.61
N ALA A 820 -9.29 0.50 26.73
CA ALA A 820 -8.84 -0.85 27.04
C ALA A 820 -7.30 -0.99 27.14
N ILE A 821 -6.53 -0.06 26.57
CA ILE A 821 -5.07 -0.12 26.63
C ILE A 821 -4.60 0.30 28.03
N GLY A 822 -3.92 -0.62 28.72
CA GLY A 822 -3.34 -0.38 30.04
C GLY A 822 -1.84 -0.14 30.05
N GLY A 823 -1.13 -0.53 28.99
CA GLY A 823 0.30 -0.36 28.85
C GLY A 823 0.78 -0.50 27.41
N PHE A 824 1.99 -0.02 27.13
CA PHE A 824 2.62 -0.11 25.81
C PHE A 824 4.05 -0.65 25.90
N LEU A 825 4.29 -1.85 25.37
CA LEU A 825 5.64 -2.35 25.13
C LEU A 825 6.22 -1.72 23.86
N SER A 826 7.25 -0.90 24.05
CA SER A 826 7.77 0.00 23.01
C SER A 826 9.29 -0.02 22.94
N HIS A 827 9.81 0.19 21.73
CA HIS A 827 11.23 0.48 21.52
C HIS A 827 11.67 1.84 22.07
N CYS A 828 10.75 2.69 22.57
CA CYS A 828 11.09 4.00 23.16
C CYS A 828 11.73 5.02 22.21
N GLY A 829 11.43 4.95 20.91
CA GLY A 829 11.67 6.08 20.01
C GLY A 829 10.80 7.26 20.43
N TRP A 830 11.32 8.48 20.33
CA TRP A 830 10.70 9.64 20.95
C TRP A 830 9.26 9.91 20.48
N ASN A 831 8.95 9.65 19.21
CA ASN A 831 7.58 9.75 18.70
C ASN A 831 6.61 8.78 19.41
N SER A 832 7.01 7.51 19.57
CA SER A 832 6.23 6.50 20.30
C SER A 832 6.07 6.88 21.78
N VAL A 833 7.10 7.47 22.39
CA VAL A 833 7.05 7.99 23.76
C VAL A 833 6.00 9.09 23.88
N LEU A 834 6.05 10.10 23.00
CA LEU A 834 5.09 11.20 23.03
C LEU A 834 3.66 10.71 22.76
N GLU A 835 3.46 9.80 21.81
CA GLU A 835 2.13 9.22 21.51
C GLU A 835 1.54 8.51 22.73
N SER A 836 2.32 7.66 23.39
CA SER A 836 1.90 6.92 24.58
C SER A 836 1.61 7.81 25.77
N LEU A 837 2.56 8.69 26.11
CA LEU A 837 2.42 9.57 27.28
C LEU A 837 1.32 10.61 27.05
N SER A 838 1.12 11.09 25.81
CA SER A 838 0.00 11.97 25.47
C SER A 838 -1.36 11.28 25.56
N ALA A 839 -1.42 9.96 25.35
CA ALA A 839 -2.62 9.16 25.57
C ALA A 839 -2.82 8.82 27.06
N GLY A 840 -1.77 8.92 27.87
CA GLY A 840 -1.79 8.57 29.29
C GLY A 840 -1.51 7.10 29.56
N VAL A 841 -0.84 6.42 28.63
CA VAL A 841 -0.49 5.00 28.69
C VAL A 841 0.97 4.86 29.15
N PRO A 842 1.25 4.08 30.22
CA PRO A 842 2.61 3.84 30.69
C PRO A 842 3.37 2.88 29.77
N ILE A 843 4.70 3.01 29.72
CA ILE A 843 5.54 2.30 28.76
C ILE A 843 6.30 1.16 29.44
N LEU A 844 6.25 -0.04 28.88
CA LEU A 844 7.23 -1.09 29.12
C LEU A 844 8.37 -0.85 28.13
N ALA A 845 9.51 -0.41 28.64
CA ALA A 845 10.61 0.09 27.83
C ALA A 845 11.55 -1.04 27.40
N TRP A 846 11.68 -1.20 26.08
CA TRP A 846 12.62 -2.15 25.48
C TRP A 846 13.35 -1.52 24.29
N PRO A 847 14.41 -0.73 24.54
CA PRO A 847 15.15 -0.05 23.50
C PRO A 847 15.89 -1.02 22.56
N MET A 848 16.05 -0.64 21.29
CA MET A 848 16.64 -1.50 20.25
C MET A 848 17.81 -0.83 19.49
N MET A 849 17.73 0.48 19.20
CA MET A 849 18.74 1.20 18.41
C MET A 849 18.76 2.70 18.73
N ALA A 850 19.66 3.44 18.08
CA ALA A 850 19.76 4.90 18.17
C ALA A 850 19.79 5.40 19.64
N GLU A 851 19.06 6.46 19.97
CA GLU A 851 18.96 7.05 21.30
C GLU A 851 17.93 6.38 22.22
N GLN A 852 17.33 5.28 21.78
CA GLN A 852 16.18 4.67 22.47
C GLN A 852 16.50 4.22 23.89
N ALA A 853 17.73 3.75 24.15
CA ALA A 853 18.16 3.36 25.50
C ALA A 853 18.13 4.53 26.46
N LEU A 854 18.58 5.70 26.00
CA LEU A 854 18.52 6.94 26.75
C LEU A 854 17.08 7.39 26.99
N ASN A 855 16.24 7.34 25.95
CA ASN A 855 14.83 7.67 26.09
C ASN A 855 14.12 6.73 27.08
N ALA A 856 14.41 5.43 27.04
CA ALA A 856 13.89 4.44 27.99
C ALA A 856 14.30 4.79 29.43
N LYS A 857 15.57 5.14 29.65
CA LYS A 857 16.10 5.59 30.94
C LYS A 857 15.36 6.83 31.45
N ILE A 858 15.14 7.80 30.57
CA ILE A 858 14.40 9.03 30.91
C ILE A 858 12.95 8.72 31.23
N VAL A 859 12.26 7.88 30.46
CA VAL A 859 10.86 7.52 30.71
C VAL A 859 10.70 6.78 32.04
N VAL A 860 11.58 5.83 32.32
CA VAL A 860 11.48 4.94 33.48
C VAL A 860 11.99 5.62 34.75
N ASP A 861 13.24 6.09 34.76
CA ASP A 861 13.87 6.62 35.97
C ASP A 861 13.68 8.14 36.10
N GLY A 862 13.61 8.87 34.98
CA GLY A 862 13.49 10.33 35.00
C GLY A 862 12.06 10.83 35.17
N LEU A 863 11.14 10.29 34.38
CA LEU A 863 9.73 10.67 34.38
C LEU A 863 8.92 9.82 35.34
N GLY A 864 9.34 8.58 35.62
CA GLY A 864 8.57 7.62 36.40
C GLY A 864 7.31 7.17 35.67
N ALA A 865 7.31 7.15 34.33
CA ALA A 865 6.14 6.87 33.49
C ALA A 865 6.23 5.53 32.75
N GLY A 866 7.16 4.66 33.17
CA GLY A 866 7.34 3.35 32.59
C GLY A 866 8.15 2.41 33.48
N VAL A 867 8.33 1.18 32.99
CA VAL A 867 9.14 0.12 33.60
C VAL A 867 10.06 -0.45 32.53
N SER A 868 11.31 -0.81 32.87
CA SER A 868 12.24 -1.40 31.91
C SER A 868 12.11 -2.93 31.84
N VAL A 869 12.20 -3.49 30.64
CA VAL A 869 12.41 -4.93 30.46
C VAL A 869 13.82 -5.29 30.95
N LYS A 870 13.93 -6.23 31.90
CA LYS A 870 15.23 -6.68 32.43
C LYS A 870 16.03 -7.39 31.34
N ARG A 871 17.22 -6.91 31.01
CA ARG A 871 18.15 -7.62 30.14
C ARG A 871 19.00 -8.59 30.96
N VAL A 872 19.13 -9.84 30.54
CA VAL A 872 20.12 -10.79 31.11
C VAL A 872 21.43 -10.64 30.32
N GLN A 873 22.56 -10.61 31.02
CA GLN A 873 23.89 -10.24 30.50
C GLN A 873 24.48 -11.22 29.47
N SER A 874 25.35 -10.66 28.62
CA SER A 874 25.89 -11.15 27.32
C SER A 874 26.91 -12.29 27.40
N CYS A 875 27.13 -12.96 26.25
CA CYS A 875 28.44 -13.41 25.76
C CYS A 875 28.49 -13.44 24.21
N GLY A 876 28.66 -12.31 23.52
CA GLY A 876 29.08 -12.32 22.10
C GLY A 876 28.54 -11.21 21.17
N PRO A 877 29.03 -11.14 19.91
CA PRO A 877 28.80 -10.03 18.98
C PRO A 877 27.41 -10.01 18.31
N ASP A 878 26.65 -11.12 18.39
CA ASP A 878 25.37 -11.27 17.70
C ASP A 878 24.19 -11.23 18.68
N GLN A 879 23.24 -10.33 18.39
CA GLN A 879 21.94 -10.05 19.04
C GLN A 879 21.60 -10.81 20.34
N VAL A 880 21.55 -10.06 21.46
CA VAL A 880 21.08 -10.56 22.76
C VAL A 880 19.57 -10.80 22.72
N LEU A 881 19.17 -12.07 22.81
CA LEU A 881 17.79 -12.49 22.96
C LEU A 881 17.26 -12.11 24.36
N VAL A 882 16.22 -11.30 24.43
CA VAL A 882 15.47 -11.05 25.68
C VAL A 882 14.53 -12.21 25.93
N SER A 883 14.67 -12.85 27.10
CA SER A 883 13.88 -14.04 27.44
C SER A 883 12.40 -13.71 27.70
N ARG A 884 11.54 -14.67 27.38
CA ARG A 884 10.09 -14.68 27.71
C ARG A 884 9.83 -14.38 29.17
N LYS A 885 10.69 -14.86 30.08
CA LYS A 885 10.58 -14.61 31.52
C LYS A 885 10.74 -13.13 31.83
N ALA A 886 11.72 -12.47 31.21
CA ALA A 886 11.95 -11.04 31.43
C ALA A 886 10.80 -10.19 30.86
N ILE A 887 10.24 -10.61 29.72
CA ILE A 887 9.07 -9.98 29.10
C ILE A 887 7.83 -10.16 29.99
N CYS A 888 7.56 -11.38 30.45
CA CYS A 888 6.46 -11.72 31.37
C CYS A 888 6.55 -10.94 32.68
N GLU A 889 7.71 -10.93 33.34
CA GLU A 889 7.95 -10.15 34.55
C GLU A 889 7.75 -8.65 34.31
N GLY A 890 8.27 -8.13 33.19
CA GLY A 890 8.11 -6.72 32.83
C GLY A 890 6.65 -6.32 32.60
N ILE A 891 5.86 -7.17 31.94
CA ILE A 891 4.43 -6.95 31.73
C ILE A 891 3.70 -6.95 33.08
N ARG A 892 3.96 -7.94 33.94
CA ARG A 892 3.35 -7.99 35.28
C ARG A 892 3.70 -6.76 36.12
N GLU A 893 4.97 -6.37 36.12
CA GLU A 893 5.42 -5.17 36.84
C GLU A 893 4.72 -3.90 36.35
N LEU A 894 4.58 -3.72 35.02
CA LEU A 894 3.90 -2.56 34.45
C LEU A 894 2.38 -2.57 34.73
N MET A 895 1.74 -3.72 34.63
CA MET A 895 0.28 -3.80 34.56
C MET A 895 -0.38 -3.90 35.94
N VAL A 896 0.26 -4.55 36.92
CA VAL A 896 -0.35 -4.81 38.25
C VAL A 896 0.50 -4.41 39.43
N GLU A 897 1.83 -4.41 39.35
CA GLU A 897 2.66 -4.09 40.51
C GLU A 897 2.67 -2.60 40.85
N GLU A 898 3.17 -2.27 42.04
CA GLU A 898 3.18 -0.89 42.56
C GLU A 898 3.91 0.09 41.62
N LYS A 899 5.06 -0.30 41.07
CA LYS A 899 5.80 0.57 40.13
C LYS A 899 5.00 0.84 38.86
N GLY A 900 4.33 -0.17 38.31
CA GLY A 900 3.45 -0.03 37.16
C GLY A 900 2.25 0.87 37.41
N ARG A 901 1.60 0.75 38.58
CA ARG A 901 0.51 1.66 38.99
C ARG A 901 0.98 3.11 39.10
N ASN A 902 2.13 3.34 39.72
CA ASN A 902 2.73 4.67 39.80
C ASN A 902 3.07 5.22 38.41
N ALA A 903 3.62 4.37 37.53
CA ALA A 903 3.91 4.71 36.14
C ALA A 903 2.66 5.12 35.36
N LYS A 904 1.54 4.42 35.57
CA LYS A 904 0.25 4.73 34.95
C LYS A 904 -0.28 6.10 35.40
N GLU A 905 -0.30 6.37 36.71
CA GLU A 905 -0.75 7.67 37.24
C GLU A 905 0.09 8.83 36.70
N ARG A 906 1.39 8.59 36.59
CA ARG A 906 2.34 9.55 36.03
C ARG A 906 2.09 9.78 34.54
N ALA A 907 1.95 8.73 33.74
CA ALA A 907 1.63 8.83 32.32
C ALA A 907 0.31 9.59 32.10
N GLN A 908 -0.75 9.30 32.86
CA GLN A 908 -2.02 10.02 32.79
C GLN A 908 -1.90 11.51 33.13
N THR A 909 -1.05 11.84 34.11
CA THR A 909 -0.75 13.23 34.47
C THR A 909 -0.03 13.94 33.33
N ILE A 910 0.99 13.32 32.75
CA ILE A 910 1.72 13.85 31.58
C ILE A 910 0.75 14.05 30.41
N GLY A 911 -0.12 13.08 30.12
CA GLY A 911 -1.08 13.18 29.02
C GLY A 911 -2.06 14.34 29.14
N ARG A 912 -2.51 14.68 30.36
CA ARG A 912 -3.35 15.87 30.60
C ARG A 912 -2.59 17.16 30.31
N VAL A 913 -1.34 17.24 30.75
CA VAL A 913 -0.48 18.42 30.54
C VAL A 913 -0.14 18.57 29.05
N ALA A 914 0.26 17.49 28.38
CA ALA A 914 0.60 17.48 26.95
C ALA A 914 -0.54 17.97 26.06
N ARG A 915 -1.78 17.52 26.33
CA ARG A 915 -2.96 18.00 25.59
C ARG A 915 -3.29 19.46 25.86
N ARG A 916 -3.02 19.96 27.07
CA ARG A 916 -3.21 21.39 27.41
C ARG A 916 -2.14 22.27 26.77
N ALA A 917 -0.90 21.81 26.70
CA ALA A 917 0.25 22.56 26.17
C ALA A 917 0.02 23.06 24.72
N VAL A 918 -0.65 22.27 23.88
CA VAL A 918 -0.89 22.62 22.46
C VAL A 918 -2.18 23.42 22.20
N GLN A 919 -3.08 23.50 23.19
CA GLN A 919 -4.30 24.31 23.08
C GLN A 919 -3.96 25.80 23.06
N GLN A 920 -4.88 26.64 22.57
CA GLN A 920 -4.71 28.09 22.61
C GLN A 920 -4.46 28.55 24.06
N GLY A 921 -3.39 29.32 24.29
CA GLY A 921 -2.93 29.73 25.63
C GLY A 921 -2.09 28.68 26.38
N GLY A 922 -1.87 27.49 25.80
CA GLY A 922 -0.97 26.46 26.33
C GLY A 922 0.52 26.76 26.06
N SER A 923 1.42 26.16 26.86
CA SER A 923 2.86 26.39 26.81
C SER A 923 3.46 26.24 25.41
N SER A 924 3.21 25.13 24.73
CA SER A 924 3.72 24.87 23.37
C SER A 924 3.07 25.75 22.31
N HIS A 925 1.78 26.08 22.46
CA HIS A 925 1.10 27.03 21.58
C HIS A 925 1.71 28.44 21.67
N GLU A 926 1.96 28.93 22.88
CA GLU A 926 2.59 30.22 23.14
C GLU A 926 4.06 30.21 22.73
N THR A 927 4.80 29.14 23.02
CA THR A 927 6.20 28.98 22.60
C THR A 927 6.35 29.08 21.09
N LEU A 928 5.49 28.39 20.32
CA LEU A 928 5.52 28.47 18.86
C LEU A 928 5.15 29.88 18.36
N THR A 929 4.21 30.55 19.02
CA THR A 929 3.80 31.93 18.68
C THR A 929 4.94 32.93 18.95
N ASN A 930 5.63 32.77 20.10
CA ASN A 930 6.77 33.60 20.48
C ASN A 930 7.98 33.36 19.57
N LEU A 931 8.23 32.10 19.15
CA LEU A 931 9.25 31.79 18.16
C LEU A 931 8.98 32.53 16.84
N ILE A 932 7.75 32.44 16.32
CA ILE A 932 7.36 33.14 15.08
C ILE A 932 7.54 34.65 15.24
N ALA A 933 7.20 35.22 16.40
CA ALA A 933 7.36 36.64 16.67
C ALA A 933 8.84 37.07 16.77
N GLN A 934 9.73 36.20 17.26
CA GLN A 934 11.18 36.48 17.33
C GLN A 934 11.88 36.37 15.98
N LEU A 935 11.34 35.59 15.06
CA LEU A 935 11.85 35.44 13.69
C LEU A 935 11.40 36.55 12.74
N ARG A 936 10.41 37.36 13.13
CA ARG A 936 9.96 38.55 12.39
C ARG A 936 10.69 39.78 12.90
#